data_AF-A0A4Z0YQ17-F1
#
_entry.id   AF-A0A4Z0YQ17-F1
#
_cell.length_a   1.000
_cell.length_b   1.000
_cell.length_c   1.000
_cell.angle_alpha   90.00
_cell.angle_beta   90.00
_cell.angle_gamma   90.00
#
_symmetry.space_group_name_H-M   'P 1'
#
loop_
_entity.id
_entity.type
_entity.pdbx_description
1 polymer ?
#
loop_
_entity_poly.entity_id
_entity_poly.type
_entity_poly.pdbx_seq_one_letter_code
_entity_poly.pdbx_strand_id
1 'polypeptide(L)'
;MAEPARTTPLNPEYQHFVPQFILRNFAHKYTGPQRSKKGKNKKKDDNIFRGELVVNNVNLRVEPIVIEETKVKRILGQYDMYQDTALPVVQQRQIETLLGKLEAHVSTIFRKMTKAFEAGDPSVWVTREERNSIRKFLFILKYRGSTFHRRFYHETSDQYDANDKSRLRKYMEENSLKRPVDVWFHNLKTIINLNMNTENWKQELLEKMYGDDAQWFIMHSEMMYMAICTPSEAGGEFILTDNSYNVFEGPNTFVQNPTTGEFADDGWTSFHEFAPLSPKLMIILRSLLLPIPEEDSNPEIKAWREARRKEAVDDWYGASQQSSLADLPIKKARNTYSEIVNGRVQLLPGEDGAKRKTDKFCFQFFPVGVEHVNKINHILFDNAYKCTNIVFNSRDTFLKTLEWYMTYSGPFGKLVMRDFDDERRKLLENLAALMKSLGSTREAVWTESPGHVMSDFDKMNSLHRSLKRGLADWMLSANKELQTSPKPPRGPKFAYLFLGGSDITFLEDLDHATRMLKRRIKIDVRSQGMPEIIRNQNREQLTDEYLTYPSRMVLLYVKKVRLMVLGHNDEGYLQRVRNSGLPPPEEPEDIIAQALHDKMTTKKLNRLMYKTAMNDIDRAKDPISEQDLWKTPTQSLEGALRLGMIGKYVFGIPGIPEVERLASLQEQIIRRQDLNGIQGLPYHFIPNDQKMELLTRLMVKLMFHEALADSVEADLLPTLEDVLFKISYPTPPMKPPI
;
A
#
# COMPACT_ATOMS: atom_id res chain seq x y z
N MET A 1 9.22 43.52 35.63
CA MET A 1 9.73 42.15 35.39
C MET A 1 8.69 41.20 35.96
N ALA A 2 7.90 40.56 35.11
CA ALA A 2 6.92 39.57 35.54
C ALA A 2 7.62 38.20 35.63
N GLU A 3 7.44 37.50 36.75
CA GLU A 3 7.94 36.14 36.95
C GLU A 3 7.39 35.18 35.88
N PRO A 4 8.20 34.24 35.36
CA PRO A 4 7.70 33.22 34.46
C PRO A 4 6.76 32.28 35.21
N ALA A 5 5.55 32.11 34.68
CA ALA A 5 4.56 31.17 35.19
C ALA A 5 5.17 29.77 35.28
N ARG A 6 5.22 29.22 36.50
CA ARG A 6 5.57 27.81 36.73
C ARG A 6 4.57 26.92 36.01
N THR A 7 4.97 26.40 34.85
CA THR A 7 4.29 25.29 34.19
C THR A 7 4.38 24.07 35.11
N THR A 8 3.25 23.66 35.67
CA THR A 8 3.16 22.42 36.45
C THR A 8 3.43 21.26 35.49
N PRO A 9 4.40 20.36 35.75
CA PRO A 9 4.63 19.21 34.88
C PRO A 9 3.36 18.34 34.85
N LEU A 10 2.96 17.91 33.65
CA LEU A 10 1.88 16.95 33.46
C LEU A 10 2.23 15.67 34.22
N ASN A 11 1.30 15.16 35.04
CA ASN A 11 1.48 13.86 35.67
C ASN A 11 1.56 12.77 34.58
N PRO A 12 2.48 11.79 34.71
CA PRO A 12 2.59 10.68 33.77
C PRO A 12 1.24 9.98 33.58
N GLU A 13 0.85 9.79 32.33
CA GLU A 13 -0.40 9.13 31.95
C GLU A 13 -0.08 7.74 31.40
N TYR A 14 -0.81 6.71 31.89
CA TYR A 14 -0.62 5.34 31.43
C TYR A 14 -1.59 5.05 30.30
N GLN A 15 -1.07 4.92 29.07
CA GLN A 15 -1.85 4.60 27.88
C GLN A 15 -1.80 3.11 27.57
N HIS A 16 -2.96 2.56 27.24
CA HIS A 16 -3.14 1.14 27.00
C HIS A 16 -2.93 0.78 25.53
N PHE A 17 -2.08 -0.22 25.25
CA PHE A 17 -2.05 -0.88 23.93
C PHE A 17 -3.39 -1.57 23.71
N VAL A 18 -3.83 -2.38 24.69
CA VAL A 18 -5.14 -3.03 24.71
C VAL A 18 -6.10 -2.26 25.63
N PRO A 19 -7.18 -1.65 25.10
CA PRO A 19 -8.04 -0.75 25.85
C PRO A 19 -8.66 -1.39 27.09
N GLN A 20 -8.88 -0.58 28.13
CA GLN A 20 -9.44 -1.04 29.39
C GLN A 20 -10.80 -1.73 29.24
N PHE A 21 -11.64 -1.32 28.29
CA PHE A 21 -12.96 -1.95 28.12
C PHE A 21 -12.86 -3.39 27.60
N ILE A 22 -11.78 -3.74 26.89
CA ILE A 22 -11.47 -5.12 26.48
C ILE A 22 -10.87 -5.87 27.67
N LEU A 23 -9.88 -5.27 28.35
CA LEU A 23 -9.27 -5.87 29.55
C LEU A 23 -10.29 -6.21 30.64
N ARG A 24 -11.34 -5.41 30.81
CA ARG A 24 -12.43 -5.68 31.76
C ARG A 24 -13.17 -6.97 31.47
N ASN A 25 -13.18 -7.46 30.22
CA ASN A 25 -13.79 -8.73 29.86
C ASN A 25 -12.94 -9.94 30.30
N PHE A 26 -11.67 -9.72 30.66
CA PHE A 26 -10.75 -10.70 31.23
C PHE A 26 -10.61 -10.55 32.75
N ALA A 27 -11.26 -9.54 33.34
CA ALA A 27 -11.01 -9.14 34.71
C ALA A 27 -11.98 -9.80 35.70
N HIS A 28 -11.48 -10.04 36.90
CA HIS A 28 -12.27 -10.44 38.06
C HIS A 28 -12.04 -9.47 39.22
N LYS A 29 -12.87 -9.58 40.26
CA LYS A 29 -12.70 -8.78 41.48
C LYS A 29 -11.65 -9.43 42.36
N TYR A 30 -10.64 -8.67 42.77
CA TYR A 30 -9.60 -9.16 43.67
C TYR A 30 -10.17 -9.57 45.03
N THR A 31 -9.91 -10.82 45.44
CA THR A 31 -10.42 -11.42 46.69
C THR A 31 -9.37 -11.57 47.80
N GLY A 32 -8.13 -11.12 47.57
CA GLY A 32 -7.03 -11.27 48.53
C GLY A 32 -7.23 -10.52 49.87
N PRO A 33 -6.31 -10.74 50.84
CA PRO A 33 -6.45 -10.25 52.21
C PRO A 33 -6.50 -8.72 52.29
N GLN A 34 -7.47 -8.20 53.05
CA GLN A 34 -7.68 -6.77 53.26
C GLN A 34 -6.60 -6.21 54.20
N ARG A 35 -5.55 -5.59 53.65
CA ARG A 35 -4.55 -4.89 54.48
C ARG A 35 -5.12 -3.58 55.01
N SER A 36 -5.06 -3.38 56.33
CA SER A 36 -5.56 -2.18 57.00
C SER A 36 -4.77 -0.94 56.57
N LYS A 37 -5.43 0.22 56.50
CA LYS A 37 -4.84 1.52 56.08
C LYS A 37 -3.73 2.06 57.01
N LYS A 38 -3.17 1.25 57.92
CA LYS A 38 -2.15 1.67 58.89
C LYS A 38 -0.75 1.30 58.39
N GLY A 39 -0.15 2.21 57.63
CA GLY A 39 1.27 2.15 57.27
C GLY A 39 1.61 3.15 56.18
N LYS A 40 1.95 4.39 56.55
CA LYS A 40 2.15 5.53 55.63
C LYS A 40 3.41 5.47 54.74
N ASN A 41 4.24 4.42 54.79
CA ASN A 41 5.59 4.45 54.20
C ASN A 41 5.92 3.31 53.19
N LYS A 42 4.96 2.78 52.42
CA LYS A 42 5.29 1.97 51.22
C LYS A 42 4.70 2.60 49.96
N LYS A 43 5.50 2.60 48.88
CA LYS A 43 5.22 3.23 47.57
C LYS A 43 3.78 2.95 47.11
N LYS A 44 3.10 4.00 46.64
CA LYS A 44 1.65 4.07 46.42
C LYS A 44 1.12 3.21 45.26
N ASP A 45 1.97 2.76 44.33
CA ASP A 45 1.53 2.13 43.08
C ASP A 45 1.25 0.62 43.16
N ASP A 46 1.86 -0.13 44.09
CA ASP A 46 1.78 -1.61 44.10
C ASP A 46 0.67 -2.22 44.99
N ASN A 47 -0.15 -1.40 45.65
CA ASN A 47 -1.16 -1.93 46.57
C ASN A 47 -2.50 -2.20 45.86
N ILE A 48 -2.86 -3.48 45.66
CA ILE A 48 -4.17 -3.91 45.15
C ILE A 48 -5.18 -4.00 46.31
N PHE A 49 -6.32 -3.33 46.18
CA PHE A 49 -7.38 -3.36 47.19
C PHE A 49 -8.45 -4.41 46.87
N ARG A 50 -9.04 -5.00 47.92
CA ARG A 50 -10.15 -5.94 47.77
C ARG A 50 -11.30 -5.30 46.98
N GLY A 51 -11.80 -6.02 45.98
CA GLY A 51 -12.87 -5.55 45.10
C GLY A 51 -12.40 -4.71 43.89
N GLU A 52 -11.12 -4.35 43.79
CA GLU A 52 -10.57 -3.78 42.55
C GLU A 52 -10.59 -4.80 41.41
N LEU A 53 -10.77 -4.32 40.18
CA LEU A 53 -10.70 -5.15 38.99
C LEU A 53 -9.25 -5.45 38.62
N VAL A 54 -8.92 -6.73 38.61
CA VAL A 54 -7.60 -7.28 38.27
C VAL A 54 -7.74 -8.34 37.20
N VAL A 55 -6.65 -8.65 36.51
CA VAL A 55 -6.56 -9.76 35.56
C VAL A 55 -5.50 -10.75 36.03
N ASN A 56 -5.75 -12.04 35.80
CA ASN A 56 -4.70 -13.05 35.95
C ASN A 56 -3.73 -12.92 34.77
N ASN A 57 -2.44 -12.90 35.06
CA ASN A 57 -1.43 -12.81 34.01
C ASN A 57 -0.12 -13.52 34.39
N VAL A 58 0.62 -13.94 33.38
CA VAL A 58 2.03 -14.31 33.50
C VAL A 58 2.88 -13.07 33.25
N ASN A 59 3.67 -12.66 34.23
CA ASN A 59 4.62 -11.56 34.09
C ASN A 59 5.92 -12.10 33.45
N LEU A 60 6.19 -11.68 32.21
CA LEU A 60 7.35 -12.12 31.44
C LEU A 60 8.61 -11.29 31.72
N ARG A 61 8.52 -10.24 32.55
CA ARG A 61 9.63 -9.32 32.86
C ARG A 61 10.46 -9.75 34.08
N VAL A 62 10.00 -10.74 34.82
CA VAL A 62 10.63 -11.22 36.06
C VAL A 62 11.21 -12.62 35.85
N GLU A 63 12.31 -12.91 36.54
CA GLU A 63 13.02 -14.19 36.45
C GLU A 63 13.16 -14.78 37.86
N PRO A 64 12.56 -15.95 38.16
CA PRO A 64 11.70 -16.76 37.28
C PRO A 64 10.36 -16.08 36.95
N ILE A 65 9.76 -16.41 35.80
CA ILE A 65 8.43 -15.88 35.45
C ILE A 65 7.37 -16.38 36.45
N VAL A 66 6.40 -15.52 36.78
CA VAL A 66 5.37 -15.83 37.79
C VAL A 66 3.97 -15.50 37.28
N ILE A 67 2.98 -16.21 37.84
CA ILE A 67 1.57 -15.83 37.72
C ILE A 67 1.24 -14.85 38.82
N GLU A 68 0.68 -13.70 38.44
CA GLU A 68 0.21 -12.68 39.37
C GLU A 68 -1.12 -12.06 38.93
N GLU A 69 -1.74 -11.32 39.84
CA GLU A 69 -2.92 -10.51 39.57
C GLU A 69 -2.50 -9.04 39.41
N THR A 70 -2.80 -8.44 38.25
CA THR A 70 -2.42 -7.05 37.97
C THR A 70 -3.65 -6.20 37.72
N LYS A 71 -3.64 -4.95 38.20
CA LYS A 71 -4.76 -4.01 38.00
C LYS A 71 -5.00 -3.76 36.50
N VAL A 72 -6.27 -3.77 36.09
CA VAL A 72 -6.67 -3.42 34.72
C VAL A 72 -6.10 -2.06 34.26
N LYS A 73 -5.96 -1.10 35.19
CA LYS A 73 -5.44 0.25 34.90
C LYS A 73 -3.91 0.31 34.68
N ARG A 74 -3.18 -0.79 34.85
CA ARG A 74 -1.70 -0.83 34.90
C ARG A 74 -1.10 -2.02 34.16
N ILE A 75 -1.82 -2.61 33.21
CA ILE A 75 -1.36 -3.74 32.38
C ILE A 75 -1.60 -3.46 30.89
N LEU A 76 -0.82 -4.11 30.02
CA LEU A 76 -0.90 -4.01 28.55
C LEU A 76 -0.86 -2.56 28.05
N GLY A 77 0.06 -1.77 28.58
CA GLY A 77 0.23 -0.36 28.26
C GLY A 77 1.59 0.18 28.69
N GLN A 78 1.82 1.46 28.44
CA GLN A 78 3.03 2.18 28.82
C GLN A 78 2.72 3.63 29.18
N TYR A 79 3.65 4.30 29.86
CA TYR A 79 3.49 5.71 30.22
C TYR A 79 3.89 6.63 29.06
N ASP A 80 3.13 7.72 28.93
CA ASP A 80 3.38 8.87 28.06
C ASP A 80 3.62 8.56 26.57
N MET A 81 2.98 7.49 26.06
CA MET A 81 3.12 6.97 24.69
C MET A 81 2.86 7.99 23.58
N TYR A 82 1.89 8.88 23.80
CA TYR A 82 1.47 9.88 22.82
C TYR A 82 1.85 11.30 23.25
N GLN A 83 2.73 11.45 24.24
CA GLN A 83 3.10 12.77 24.72
C GLN A 83 3.97 13.48 23.68
N ASP A 84 3.37 14.41 22.95
CA ASP A 84 4.10 15.24 22.01
C ASP A 84 4.73 16.45 22.73
N THR A 85 5.95 16.28 23.23
CA THR A 85 6.68 17.34 23.93
C THR A 85 7.02 18.55 23.05
N ALA A 86 6.89 18.44 21.73
CA ALA A 86 7.09 19.55 20.80
C ALA A 86 5.87 20.48 20.70
N LEU A 87 4.69 20.03 21.14
CA LEU A 87 3.46 20.82 21.12
C LEU A 87 3.19 21.51 22.47
N PRO A 88 2.43 22.63 22.49
CA PRO A 88 1.97 23.25 23.73
C PRO A 88 1.20 22.24 24.60
N VAL A 89 1.31 22.35 25.93
CA VAL A 89 0.72 21.44 26.94
C VAL A 89 -0.72 21.02 26.63
N VAL A 90 -1.56 21.95 26.16
CA VAL A 90 -2.98 21.71 25.82
C VAL A 90 -3.15 20.76 24.62
N GLN A 91 -2.18 20.73 23.70
CA GLN A 91 -2.22 19.94 22.47
C GLN A 91 -1.50 18.58 22.62
N GLN A 92 -0.71 18.38 23.68
CA GLN A 92 0.02 17.13 23.91
C GLN A 92 -0.89 15.90 24.07
N ARG A 93 -2.17 16.11 24.43
CA ARG A 93 -3.16 15.04 24.66
C ARG A 93 -4.18 14.88 23.53
N GLN A 94 -3.92 15.44 22.36
CA GLN A 94 -4.85 15.37 21.23
C GLN A 94 -5.11 13.94 20.75
N ILE A 95 -4.06 13.12 20.62
CA ILE A 95 -4.18 11.73 20.16
C ILE A 95 -4.96 10.91 21.16
N GLU A 96 -4.65 11.04 22.45
CA GLU A 96 -5.38 10.38 23.53
C GLU A 96 -6.87 10.75 23.52
N THR A 97 -7.19 12.03 23.32
CA THR A 97 -8.58 12.50 23.22
C THR A 97 -9.31 11.87 22.02
N LEU A 98 -8.64 11.77 20.87
CA LEU A 98 -9.19 11.15 19.66
C LEU A 98 -9.41 9.65 19.83
N LEU A 99 -8.43 8.95 20.42
CA LEU A 99 -8.53 7.53 20.74
C LEU A 99 -9.63 7.27 21.76
N GLY A 100 -9.75 8.08 22.81
CA GLY A 100 -10.82 7.95 23.80
C GLY A 100 -12.22 8.06 23.19
N LYS A 101 -12.42 8.93 22.20
CA LYS A 101 -13.69 9.01 21.44
C LYS A 101 -13.95 7.76 20.60
N LEU A 102 -12.94 7.28 19.88
CA LEU A 102 -13.04 6.06 19.08
C LEU A 102 -13.32 4.83 19.95
N GLU A 103 -12.60 4.69 21.06
CA GLU A 103 -12.78 3.62 22.04
C GLU A 103 -14.17 3.67 22.69
N ALA A 104 -14.65 4.85 23.08
CA ALA A 104 -15.99 5.00 23.63
C ALA A 104 -17.06 4.56 22.63
N HIS A 105 -16.93 4.95 21.36
CA HIS A 105 -17.85 4.53 20.30
C HIS A 105 -17.81 3.00 20.09
N VAL A 106 -16.63 2.42 19.86
CA VAL A 106 -16.48 0.98 19.57
C VAL A 106 -16.84 0.11 20.78
N SER A 107 -16.63 0.59 22.00
CA SER A 107 -17.06 -0.09 23.23
C SER A 107 -18.58 -0.30 23.26
N THR A 108 -19.38 0.60 22.70
CA THR A 108 -20.85 0.38 22.60
C THR A 108 -21.17 -0.79 21.65
N ILE A 109 -20.46 -0.87 20.53
CA ILE A 109 -20.63 -1.93 19.53
C ILE A 109 -20.16 -3.29 20.08
N PHE A 110 -18.99 -3.37 20.70
CA PHE A 110 -18.50 -4.63 21.27
C PHE A 110 -19.36 -5.11 22.44
N ARG A 111 -19.85 -4.20 23.30
CA ARG A 111 -20.80 -4.56 24.35
C ARG A 111 -22.11 -5.11 23.80
N LYS A 112 -22.58 -4.60 22.65
CA LYS A 112 -23.74 -5.17 21.95
C LYS A 112 -23.44 -6.60 21.47
N MET A 113 -22.25 -6.87 20.94
CA MET A 113 -21.83 -8.22 20.55
C MET A 113 -21.73 -9.17 21.76
N THR A 114 -21.07 -8.74 22.83
CA THR A 114 -20.92 -9.53 24.06
C THR A 114 -22.28 -9.84 24.68
N LYS A 115 -23.19 -8.87 24.76
CA LYS A 115 -24.55 -9.09 25.30
C LYS A 115 -25.38 -10.06 24.47
N ALA A 116 -25.31 -9.96 23.13
CA ALA A 116 -26.00 -10.91 22.25
C ALA A 116 -25.47 -12.34 22.49
N PHE A 117 -24.15 -12.49 22.59
CA PHE A 117 -23.52 -13.77 22.92
C PHE A 117 -23.95 -14.30 24.31
N GLU A 118 -23.90 -13.45 25.35
CA GLU A 118 -24.33 -13.80 26.72
C GLU A 118 -25.81 -14.17 26.81
N ALA A 119 -26.66 -13.56 25.98
CA ALA A 119 -28.08 -13.88 25.87
C ALA A 119 -28.34 -15.23 25.14
N GLY A 120 -27.32 -15.83 24.54
CA GLY A 120 -27.45 -17.05 23.75
C GLY A 120 -27.95 -16.82 22.33
N ASP A 121 -27.91 -15.58 21.83
CA ASP A 121 -28.26 -15.30 20.44
C ASP A 121 -27.24 -15.99 19.51
N PRO A 122 -27.68 -16.59 18.39
CA PRO A 122 -26.76 -17.26 17.46
C PRO A 122 -25.95 -16.28 16.59
N SER A 123 -26.33 -15.00 16.57
CA SER A 123 -25.72 -13.99 15.71
C SER A 123 -26.01 -12.56 16.18
N VAL A 124 -25.25 -11.59 15.66
CA VAL A 124 -25.43 -10.16 15.93
C VAL A 124 -25.46 -9.36 14.63
N TRP A 125 -26.43 -8.45 14.51
CA TRP A 125 -26.52 -7.52 13.40
C TRP A 125 -25.79 -6.22 13.70
N VAL A 126 -24.92 -5.79 12.78
CA VAL A 126 -24.25 -4.48 12.84
C VAL A 126 -24.46 -3.69 11.55
N THR A 127 -24.51 -2.38 11.64
CA THR A 127 -24.63 -1.50 10.47
C THR A 127 -23.30 -1.44 9.70
N ARG A 128 -23.34 -0.95 8.45
CA ARG A 128 -22.13 -0.65 7.67
C ARG A 128 -21.17 0.28 8.41
N GLU A 129 -21.72 1.31 9.05
CA GLU A 129 -20.95 2.27 9.84
C GLU A 129 -20.29 1.59 11.04
N GLU A 130 -21.05 0.82 11.83
CA GLU A 130 -20.50 0.06 12.96
C GLU A 130 -19.38 -0.89 12.50
N ARG A 131 -19.60 -1.63 11.41
CA ARG A 131 -18.59 -2.53 10.81
C ARG A 131 -17.32 -1.79 10.40
N ASN A 132 -17.45 -0.62 9.76
CA ASN A 132 -16.31 0.20 9.36
C ASN A 132 -15.56 0.75 10.58
N SER A 133 -16.28 1.17 11.64
CA SER A 133 -15.69 1.57 12.92
C SER A 133 -14.90 0.44 13.57
N ILE A 134 -15.40 -0.80 13.53
CA ILE A 134 -14.67 -1.98 14.03
C ILE A 134 -13.37 -2.18 13.23
N ARG A 135 -13.42 -2.19 11.89
CA ARG A 135 -12.22 -2.39 11.06
C ARG A 135 -11.16 -1.33 11.30
N LYS A 136 -11.57 -0.05 11.33
CA LYS A 136 -10.68 1.05 11.68
C LYS A 136 -10.04 0.83 13.04
N PHE A 137 -10.85 0.45 14.03
CA PHE A 137 -10.38 0.26 15.39
C PHE A 137 -9.40 -0.90 15.53
N LEU A 138 -9.67 -2.05 14.90
CA LEU A 138 -8.77 -3.20 14.89
C LEU A 138 -7.40 -2.83 14.28
N PHE A 139 -7.39 -2.08 13.18
CA PHE A 139 -6.13 -1.56 12.64
C PHE A 139 -5.44 -0.60 13.59
N ILE A 140 -6.17 0.29 14.27
CA ILE A 140 -5.57 1.21 15.25
C ILE A 140 -4.93 0.45 16.42
N LEU A 141 -5.55 -0.64 16.92
CA LEU A 141 -4.95 -1.48 17.95
C LEU A 141 -3.64 -2.13 17.50
N LYS A 142 -3.58 -2.51 16.22
CA LYS A 142 -2.37 -3.00 15.55
C LYS A 142 -1.29 -1.90 15.50
N TYR A 143 -1.64 -0.79 14.86
CA TYR A 143 -0.75 0.32 14.54
C TYR A 143 -0.24 1.10 15.77
N ARG A 144 -0.97 1.07 16.89
CA ARG A 144 -0.57 1.72 18.14
C ARG A 144 0.21 0.83 19.10
N GLY A 145 0.40 -0.44 18.75
CA GLY A 145 1.05 -1.43 19.62
C GLY A 145 2.52 -1.11 19.92
N SER A 146 3.09 -1.80 20.90
CA SER A 146 4.47 -1.61 21.39
C SER A 146 5.52 -1.68 20.28
N THR A 147 5.32 -2.55 19.29
CA THR A 147 6.20 -2.70 18.12
C THR A 147 6.33 -1.42 17.31
N PHE A 148 5.20 -0.74 17.03
CA PHE A 148 5.19 0.48 16.22
C PHE A 148 5.65 1.69 17.00
N HIS A 149 5.35 1.74 18.30
CA HIS A 149 5.98 2.70 19.18
C HIS A 149 7.51 2.58 19.10
N ARG A 150 8.08 1.37 19.24
CA ARG A 150 9.53 1.16 19.13
C ARG A 150 10.09 1.57 17.76
N ARG A 151 9.34 1.34 16.68
CA ARG A 151 9.73 1.70 15.30
C ARG A 151 9.81 3.21 15.09
N PHE A 152 8.86 3.99 15.61
CA PHE A 152 8.75 5.42 15.30
C PHE A 152 9.28 6.35 16.39
N TYR A 153 9.43 5.88 17.63
CA TYR A 153 9.81 6.70 18.77
C TYR A 153 11.32 7.03 18.78
N HIS A 154 11.74 7.84 17.82
CA HIS A 154 13.10 8.33 17.64
C HIS A 154 13.12 9.86 17.59
N GLU A 155 14.17 10.49 18.13
CA GLU A 155 14.29 11.94 18.19
C GLU A 155 14.72 12.54 16.84
N THR A 156 15.44 11.77 16.03
CA THR A 156 15.92 12.21 14.71
C THR A 156 15.67 11.16 13.64
N SER A 157 15.60 11.59 12.38
CA SER A 157 15.48 10.69 11.22
C SER A 157 16.73 9.82 10.99
N ASP A 158 17.86 10.14 11.62
CA ASP A 158 19.08 9.35 11.62
C ASP A 158 19.01 8.13 12.54
N GLN A 159 18.34 8.27 13.67
CA GLN A 159 18.12 7.20 14.64
C GLN A 159 17.04 6.20 14.19
N TYR A 160 16.17 6.57 13.25
CA TYR A 160 15.19 5.66 12.67
C TYR A 160 15.89 4.51 11.95
N ASP A 161 15.60 3.28 12.36
CA ASP A 161 16.26 2.08 11.85
C ASP A 161 15.23 1.01 11.46
N ALA A 162 14.68 1.18 10.26
CA ALA A 162 13.80 0.22 9.62
C ALA A 162 14.05 0.22 8.09
N ASN A 163 13.58 -0.83 7.43
CA ASN A 163 13.77 -1.08 6.00
C ASN A 163 13.25 0.04 5.07
N ASP A 164 12.32 0.87 5.55
CA ASP A 164 11.72 1.97 4.79
C ASP A 164 12.32 3.35 5.12
N LYS A 165 13.45 3.42 5.84
CA LYS A 165 14.11 4.67 6.27
C LYS A 165 14.24 5.73 5.17
N SER A 166 14.60 5.34 3.95
CA SER A 166 14.76 6.26 2.82
C SER A 166 13.41 6.84 2.36
N ARG A 167 12.36 6.01 2.29
CA ARG A 167 11.00 6.43 1.93
C ARG A 167 10.38 7.30 3.01
N LEU A 168 10.56 6.94 4.27
CA LEU A 168 10.07 7.72 5.41
C LEU A 168 10.71 9.12 5.43
N ARG A 169 12.04 9.22 5.22
CA ARG A 169 12.74 10.51 5.14
C ARG A 169 12.20 11.41 4.04
N LYS A 170 12.02 10.86 2.84
CA LYS A 170 11.42 11.60 1.72
C LYS A 170 10.03 12.15 2.10
N TYR A 171 9.17 11.31 2.69
CA TYR A 171 7.85 11.73 3.15
C TYR A 171 7.92 12.83 4.21
N MET A 172 8.85 12.70 5.17
CA MET A 172 9.07 13.70 6.21
C MET A 172 9.49 15.05 5.63
N GLU A 173 10.40 15.07 4.65
CA GLU A 173 10.83 16.28 3.94
C GLU A 173 9.66 16.93 3.18
N GLU A 174 8.90 16.15 2.43
CA GLU A 174 7.73 16.61 1.66
C GLU A 174 6.61 17.19 2.54
N ASN A 175 6.47 16.69 3.78
CA ASN A 175 5.41 17.09 4.71
C ASN A 175 5.91 17.98 5.86
N SER A 176 7.16 18.47 5.79
CA SER A 176 7.77 19.31 6.83
C SER A 176 7.74 18.70 8.24
N LEU A 177 7.85 17.37 8.35
CA LEU A 177 7.90 16.63 9.61
C LEU A 177 9.35 16.43 10.05
N LYS A 178 9.64 16.63 11.33
CA LYS A 178 11.03 16.64 11.84
C LYS A 178 11.46 15.29 12.43
N ARG A 179 10.53 14.60 13.09
CA ARG A 179 10.80 13.36 13.81
C ARG A 179 9.96 12.21 13.23
N PRO A 180 10.47 10.97 13.19
CA PRO A 180 9.69 9.80 12.79
C PRO A 180 8.40 9.63 13.61
N VAL A 181 8.40 9.99 14.89
CA VAL A 181 7.21 9.96 15.75
C VAL A 181 6.12 10.92 15.27
N ASP A 182 6.48 12.03 14.62
CA ASP A 182 5.52 12.98 14.06
C ASP A 182 4.74 12.34 12.90
N VAL A 183 5.40 11.47 12.11
CA VAL A 183 4.74 10.68 11.05
C VAL A 183 3.72 9.72 11.66
N TRP A 184 4.11 9.00 12.72
CA TRP A 184 3.22 8.07 13.40
C TRP A 184 1.99 8.77 13.99
N PHE A 185 2.21 9.92 14.64
CA PHE A 185 1.15 10.78 15.19
C PHE A 185 0.23 11.33 14.12
N HIS A 186 0.78 11.81 13.00
CA HIS A 186 0.01 12.28 11.85
C HIS A 186 -0.86 11.15 11.29
N ASN A 187 -0.28 9.98 11.04
CA ASN A 187 -0.95 8.80 10.54
C ASN A 187 -2.10 8.34 11.45
N LEU A 188 -1.88 8.29 12.78
CA LEU A 188 -2.93 7.98 13.77
C LEU A 188 -4.10 8.98 13.66
N LYS A 189 -3.81 10.29 13.62
CA LYS A 189 -4.84 11.34 13.47
C LYS A 189 -5.61 11.18 12.16
N THR A 190 -4.91 10.90 11.06
CA THR A 190 -5.53 10.71 9.73
C THR A 190 -6.48 9.53 9.73
N ILE A 191 -6.06 8.35 10.21
CA ILE A 191 -6.92 7.15 10.25
C ILE A 191 -8.13 7.37 11.17
N ILE A 192 -7.94 7.94 12.36
CA ILE A 192 -9.03 8.13 13.32
C ILE A 192 -10.11 9.04 12.72
N ASN A 193 -9.71 10.14 12.09
CA ASN A 193 -10.63 11.12 11.50
C ASN A 193 -11.18 10.72 10.12
N LEU A 194 -10.63 9.70 9.47
CA LEU A 194 -11.05 9.26 8.14
C LEU A 194 -12.52 8.83 8.08
N ASN A 195 -13.29 9.37 7.14
CA ASN A 195 -14.67 8.92 6.94
C ASN A 195 -14.74 7.75 5.95
N MET A 196 -14.72 6.52 6.46
CA MET A 196 -14.80 5.30 5.62
C MET A 196 -16.18 5.05 4.98
N ASN A 197 -17.15 5.94 5.17
CA ASN A 197 -18.50 5.82 4.61
C ASN A 197 -18.68 6.57 3.28
N THR A 198 -17.62 7.21 2.75
CA THR A 198 -17.61 7.81 1.41
C THR A 198 -17.04 6.82 0.39
N GLU A 199 -17.18 7.07 -0.91
CA GLU A 199 -16.60 6.17 -1.94
C GLU A 199 -15.10 6.39 -2.15
N ASN A 200 -14.63 7.62 -1.89
CA ASN A 200 -13.26 8.08 -2.16
C ASN A 200 -12.32 7.99 -0.95
N TRP A 201 -12.73 7.41 0.17
CA TRP A 201 -11.92 7.38 1.41
C TRP A 201 -10.52 6.77 1.20
N LYS A 202 -10.37 5.82 0.28
CA LYS A 202 -9.08 5.19 -0.04
C LYS A 202 -8.11 6.19 -0.69
N GLN A 203 -8.61 6.99 -1.63
CA GLN A 203 -7.83 8.02 -2.28
C GLN A 203 -7.46 9.12 -1.27
N GLU A 204 -8.44 9.56 -0.48
CA GLU A 204 -8.20 10.52 0.61
C GLU A 204 -7.11 10.03 1.57
N LEU A 205 -7.11 8.74 1.92
CA LEU A 205 -6.09 8.17 2.79
C LEU A 205 -4.70 8.17 2.15
N LEU A 206 -4.59 7.76 0.89
CA LEU A 206 -3.33 7.73 0.14
C LEU A 206 -2.73 9.12 -0.07
N GLU A 207 -3.56 10.16 -0.16
CA GLU A 207 -3.12 11.55 -0.32
C GLU A 207 -2.66 12.18 1.00
N LYS A 208 -3.23 11.74 2.14
CA LYS A 208 -3.04 12.40 3.45
C LYS A 208 -2.08 11.71 4.40
N MET A 209 -1.69 10.46 4.14
CA MET A 209 -0.92 9.62 5.07
C MET A 209 0.32 9.05 4.38
N TYR A 210 1.33 8.65 5.16
CA TYR A 210 2.48 7.92 4.62
C TYR A 210 2.03 6.68 3.82
N GLY A 211 2.51 6.58 2.57
CA GLY A 211 1.95 5.69 1.55
C GLY A 211 1.96 4.20 1.93
N ASP A 212 3.08 3.70 2.47
CA ASP A 212 3.23 2.29 2.86
C ASP A 212 2.20 1.91 3.95
N ASP A 213 2.04 2.76 4.96
CA ASP A 213 1.08 2.53 6.05
C ASP A 213 -0.38 2.71 5.58
N ALA A 214 -0.64 3.64 4.66
CA ALA A 214 -1.95 3.85 4.05
C ALA A 214 -2.40 2.62 3.24
N GLN A 215 -1.49 2.05 2.44
CA GLN A 215 -1.76 0.84 1.68
C GLN A 215 -2.04 -0.34 2.62
N TRP A 216 -1.30 -0.44 3.73
CA TRP A 216 -1.53 -1.47 4.73
C TRP A 216 -2.92 -1.37 5.38
N PHE A 217 -3.37 -0.17 5.71
CA PHE A 217 -4.73 0.06 6.21
C PHE A 217 -5.81 -0.39 5.20
N ILE A 218 -5.60 -0.09 3.92
CA ILE A 218 -6.52 -0.49 2.85
C ILE A 218 -6.56 -2.02 2.72
N MET A 219 -5.40 -2.68 2.72
CA MET A 219 -5.32 -4.14 2.67
C MET A 219 -6.05 -4.78 3.87
N HIS A 220 -5.79 -4.30 5.09
CA HIS A 220 -6.48 -4.79 6.29
C HIS A 220 -8.00 -4.59 6.20
N SER A 221 -8.46 -3.48 5.64
CA SER A 221 -9.89 -3.12 5.59
C SER A 221 -10.67 -3.84 4.48
N GLU A 222 -10.06 -4.04 3.31
CA GLU A 222 -10.74 -4.53 2.10
C GLU A 222 -10.37 -5.97 1.72
N MET A 223 -9.17 -6.45 2.09
CA MET A 223 -8.69 -7.80 1.73
C MET A 223 -8.94 -8.85 2.81
N MET A 224 -9.68 -8.49 3.87
CA MET A 224 -10.07 -9.42 4.93
C MET A 224 -11.56 -9.30 5.28
N TYR A 225 -12.17 -10.43 5.60
CA TYR A 225 -13.51 -10.47 6.19
C TYR A 225 -13.45 -10.81 7.67
N MET A 226 -14.35 -10.20 8.46
CA MET A 226 -14.49 -10.48 9.89
C MET A 226 -15.42 -11.69 10.10
N ALA A 227 -15.05 -12.55 11.04
CA ALA A 227 -15.90 -13.59 11.62
C ALA A 227 -15.73 -13.60 13.14
N ILE A 228 -16.72 -14.12 13.88
CA ILE A 228 -16.67 -14.17 15.34
C ILE A 228 -16.58 -15.63 15.77
N CYS A 229 -15.52 -15.97 16.51
CA CYS A 229 -15.30 -17.31 17.05
C CYS A 229 -15.52 -17.34 18.56
N THR A 230 -16.02 -18.48 19.03
CA THR A 230 -16.20 -18.80 20.44
C THR A 230 -15.67 -20.20 20.72
N PRO A 231 -15.04 -20.48 21.87
CA PRO A 231 -14.69 -21.85 22.23
C PRO A 231 -15.97 -22.68 22.40
N SER A 232 -16.04 -23.84 21.75
CA SER A 232 -17.20 -24.75 21.89
C SER A 232 -17.28 -25.38 23.29
N GLU A 233 -16.14 -25.55 23.94
CA GLU A 233 -16.04 -26.14 25.27
C GLU A 233 -16.11 -25.08 26.37
N ALA A 234 -16.84 -25.38 27.45
CA ALA A 234 -16.93 -24.52 28.62
C ALA A 234 -15.55 -24.21 29.24
N GLY A 235 -14.59 -25.13 29.08
CA GLY A 235 -13.21 -24.98 29.53
C GLY A 235 -12.26 -24.32 28.54
N GLY A 236 -12.63 -24.06 27.28
CA GLY A 236 -11.73 -23.44 26.30
C GLY A 236 -11.64 -21.92 26.48
N GLU A 237 -10.46 -21.32 26.36
CA GLU A 237 -10.31 -19.87 26.43
C GLU A 237 -9.23 -19.33 25.50
N PHE A 238 -9.42 -18.10 25.03
CA PHE A 238 -8.41 -17.34 24.29
C PHE A 238 -7.55 -16.52 25.25
N ILE A 239 -6.24 -16.53 25.04
CA ILE A 239 -5.30 -15.69 25.79
C ILE A 239 -5.19 -14.29 25.16
N LEU A 240 -4.61 -13.34 25.91
CA LEU A 240 -4.37 -11.99 25.46
C LEU A 240 -2.95 -11.54 25.84
N THR A 241 -2.23 -10.97 24.89
CA THR A 241 -0.85 -10.47 25.02
C THR A 241 -0.78 -9.02 24.55
N ASP A 242 0.29 -8.31 24.91
CA ASP A 242 0.55 -6.93 24.51
C ASP A 242 0.42 -6.70 22.99
N ASN A 243 0.85 -7.70 22.21
CA ASN A 243 0.91 -7.65 20.75
C ASN A 243 -0.20 -8.44 20.07
N SER A 244 -1.23 -8.95 20.76
CA SER A 244 -2.22 -9.86 20.17
C SER A 244 -2.88 -9.33 18.88
N TYR A 245 -3.02 -8.00 18.75
CA TYR A 245 -3.58 -7.34 17.56
C TYR A 245 -2.58 -7.15 16.41
N ASN A 246 -1.29 -7.40 16.65
CA ASN A 246 -0.20 -7.44 15.67
C ASN A 246 0.14 -8.87 15.22
N VAL A 247 -0.38 -9.89 15.91
CA VAL A 247 -0.10 -11.28 15.58
C VAL A 247 -0.97 -11.72 14.41
N PHE A 248 -0.35 -12.46 13.49
CA PHE A 248 -1.01 -13.05 12.33
C PHE A 248 -0.57 -14.51 12.14
N GLU A 249 -1.40 -15.25 11.42
CA GLU A 249 -1.09 -16.56 10.86
C GLU A 249 -0.84 -16.41 9.36
N GLY A 250 0.24 -17.00 8.86
CA GLY A 250 0.61 -16.95 7.45
C GLY A 250 2.13 -16.91 7.24
N PRO A 251 2.62 -16.96 5.99
CA PRO A 251 4.05 -16.95 5.71
C PRO A 251 4.72 -15.60 6.01
N ASN A 252 5.98 -15.67 6.42
CA ASN A 252 6.90 -14.54 6.55
C ASN A 252 8.30 -14.95 6.05
N THR A 253 9.09 -13.98 5.57
CA THR A 253 10.49 -14.20 5.18
C THR A 253 11.41 -13.31 6.00
N PHE A 254 12.42 -13.91 6.63
CA PHE A 254 13.53 -13.20 7.28
C PHE A 254 14.77 -13.40 6.42
N VAL A 255 15.33 -12.32 5.86
CA VAL A 255 16.51 -12.40 5.00
C VAL A 255 17.71 -11.79 5.72
N GLN A 256 18.76 -12.58 5.94
CA GLN A 256 20.02 -12.04 6.45
C GLN A 256 20.87 -11.49 5.30
N ASN A 257 21.36 -10.27 5.46
CA ASN A 257 22.37 -9.69 4.59
C ASN A 257 23.72 -10.38 4.86
N PRO A 258 24.31 -11.09 3.89
CA PRO A 258 25.54 -11.85 4.10
C PRO A 258 26.78 -10.98 4.32
N THR A 259 26.73 -9.69 3.99
CA THR A 259 27.87 -8.77 4.12
C THR A 259 27.82 -8.00 5.44
N THR A 260 26.62 -7.65 5.92
CA THR A 260 26.46 -6.87 7.17
C THR A 260 26.03 -7.73 8.35
N GLY A 261 25.55 -8.96 8.12
CA GLY A 261 24.98 -9.82 9.14
C GLY A 261 23.57 -9.39 9.59
N GLU A 262 23.04 -8.28 9.08
CA GLU A 262 21.77 -7.69 9.48
C GLU A 262 20.59 -8.39 8.81
N PHE A 263 19.50 -8.63 9.55
CA PHE A 263 18.26 -9.16 9.00
C PHE A 263 17.40 -8.03 8.41
N ALA A 264 16.96 -8.19 7.17
CA ALA A 264 15.91 -7.40 6.56
C ALA A 264 14.60 -8.21 6.57
N ASP A 265 13.57 -7.66 7.22
CA ASP A 265 12.19 -8.08 7.03
C ASP A 265 11.78 -7.64 5.61
N ASP A 266 11.59 -8.59 4.69
CA ASP A 266 11.29 -8.27 3.28
C ASP A 266 9.83 -8.54 2.89
N GLY A 267 9.06 -9.31 3.69
CA GLY A 267 7.62 -9.42 3.48
C GLY A 267 6.89 -10.46 4.34
N TRP A 268 5.62 -10.19 4.64
CA TRP A 268 4.70 -11.15 5.25
C TRP A 268 3.35 -11.15 4.54
N THR A 269 2.65 -12.28 4.59
CA THR A 269 1.25 -12.37 4.15
C THR A 269 0.39 -12.94 5.26
N SER A 270 -0.55 -12.14 5.74
CA SER A 270 -1.53 -12.58 6.73
C SER A 270 -2.65 -13.39 6.07
N PHE A 271 -2.81 -14.64 6.48
CA PHE A 271 -4.00 -15.46 6.22
C PHE A 271 -5.09 -15.22 7.26
N HIS A 272 -4.71 -15.14 8.53
CA HIS A 272 -5.61 -14.80 9.63
C HIS A 272 -4.99 -13.76 10.56
N GLU A 273 -5.79 -12.81 11.04
CA GLU A 273 -5.41 -11.90 12.14
C GLU A 273 -6.42 -12.04 13.29
N PHE A 274 -5.95 -11.80 14.51
CA PHE A 274 -6.68 -12.13 15.72
C PHE A 274 -7.02 -10.88 16.53
N ALA A 275 -8.26 -10.82 17.02
CA ALA A 275 -8.74 -9.76 17.88
C ALA A 275 -9.50 -10.37 19.07
N PRO A 276 -8.79 -10.81 20.13
CA PRO A 276 -9.42 -11.33 21.34
C PRO A 276 -10.23 -10.22 22.05
N LEU A 277 -11.54 -10.41 22.19
CA LEU A 277 -12.43 -9.46 22.87
C LEU A 277 -12.72 -9.86 24.31
N SER A 278 -12.75 -11.15 24.58
CA SER A 278 -12.88 -11.77 25.89
C SER A 278 -12.25 -13.17 25.84
N PRO A 279 -12.12 -13.87 26.99
CA PRO A 279 -11.68 -15.27 27.00
C PRO A 279 -12.57 -16.20 26.15
N LYS A 280 -13.81 -15.79 25.85
CA LYS A 280 -14.81 -16.60 25.13
C LYS A 280 -15.20 -16.05 23.77
N LEU A 281 -14.67 -14.89 23.37
CA LEU A 281 -15.08 -14.19 22.16
C LEU A 281 -13.88 -13.60 21.45
N MET A 282 -13.71 -13.95 20.19
CA MET A 282 -12.64 -13.44 19.34
C MET A 282 -13.19 -13.03 17.97
N ILE A 283 -12.78 -11.87 17.48
CA ILE A 283 -12.93 -11.55 16.06
C ILE A 283 -11.72 -12.12 15.32
N ILE A 284 -11.96 -12.83 14.23
CA ILE A 284 -10.92 -13.28 13.30
C ILE A 284 -11.11 -12.53 12.00
N LEU A 285 -10.03 -11.94 11.51
CA LEU A 285 -9.94 -11.39 10.17
C LEU A 285 -9.34 -12.46 9.26
N ARG A 286 -10.16 -13.00 8.35
CA ARG A 286 -9.71 -14.00 7.36
C ARG A 286 -9.45 -13.34 6.02
N SER A 287 -8.27 -13.62 5.46
CA SER A 287 -7.86 -13.13 4.15
C SER A 287 -8.75 -13.63 3.02
N LEU A 288 -9.06 -12.74 2.07
CA LEU A 288 -9.77 -13.07 0.84
C LEU A 288 -8.92 -13.90 -0.15
N LEU A 289 -7.65 -14.15 0.16
CA LEU A 289 -6.77 -15.09 -0.55
C LEU A 289 -7.10 -16.56 -0.24
N LEU A 290 -7.89 -16.81 0.82
CA LEU A 290 -8.36 -18.14 1.16
C LEU A 290 -9.73 -18.40 0.50
N PRO A 291 -10.05 -19.67 0.16
CA PRO A 291 -11.33 -20.01 -0.46
C PRO A 291 -12.54 -19.57 0.37
N ILE A 292 -13.57 -19.11 -0.32
CA ILE A 292 -14.89 -18.76 0.21
C ILE A 292 -15.90 -19.48 -0.69
N PRO A 293 -16.39 -20.67 -0.30
CA PRO A 293 -17.16 -21.55 -1.18
C PRO A 293 -18.34 -20.87 -1.86
N GLU A 294 -19.07 -20.01 -1.15
CA GLU A 294 -20.24 -19.33 -1.72
C GLU A 294 -19.87 -18.32 -2.82
N GLU A 295 -18.68 -17.71 -2.75
CA GLU A 295 -18.17 -16.77 -3.75
C GLU A 295 -17.40 -17.49 -4.87
N ASP A 296 -16.64 -18.55 -4.54
CA ASP A 296 -15.88 -19.38 -5.50
C ASP A 296 -16.78 -20.20 -6.44
N SER A 297 -18.06 -20.32 -6.11
CA SER A 297 -19.08 -20.87 -6.99
C SER A 297 -19.24 -20.06 -8.29
N ASN A 298 -18.81 -18.79 -8.29
CA ASN A 298 -18.60 -17.98 -9.48
C ASN A 298 -17.15 -18.19 -9.99
N PRO A 299 -16.97 -18.76 -11.20
CA PRO A 299 -15.65 -19.03 -11.77
C PRO A 299 -14.74 -17.80 -11.88
N GLU A 300 -15.28 -16.62 -12.16
CA GLU A 300 -14.50 -15.39 -12.29
C GLU A 300 -13.91 -14.94 -10.95
N ILE A 301 -14.71 -15.02 -9.89
CA ILE A 301 -14.26 -14.67 -8.53
C ILE A 301 -13.21 -15.66 -8.05
N LYS A 302 -13.42 -16.96 -8.31
CA LYS A 302 -12.46 -18.00 -8.01
C LYS A 302 -11.14 -17.78 -8.74
N ALA A 303 -11.18 -17.54 -10.05
CA ALA A 303 -9.98 -17.28 -10.85
C ALA A 303 -9.24 -16.02 -10.38
N TRP A 304 -9.97 -14.95 -10.05
CA TRP A 304 -9.39 -13.74 -9.45
C TRP A 304 -8.68 -14.05 -8.13
N ARG A 305 -9.31 -14.82 -7.25
CA ARG A 305 -8.74 -15.21 -5.95
C ARG A 305 -7.48 -16.06 -6.11
N GLU A 306 -7.52 -17.05 -7.00
CA GLU A 306 -6.37 -17.92 -7.31
C GLU A 306 -5.20 -17.10 -7.88
N ALA A 307 -5.48 -16.16 -8.79
CA ALA A 307 -4.46 -15.25 -9.32
C ALA A 307 -3.84 -14.36 -8.22
N ARG A 308 -4.66 -13.80 -7.33
CA ARG A 308 -4.18 -13.00 -6.19
C ARG A 308 -3.40 -13.83 -5.18
N ARG A 309 -3.82 -15.06 -4.91
CA ARG A 309 -3.08 -15.99 -4.05
C ARG A 309 -1.72 -16.30 -4.67
N LYS A 310 -1.68 -16.63 -5.95
CA LYS A 310 -0.43 -16.88 -6.66
C LYS A 310 0.54 -15.71 -6.50
N GLU A 311 0.06 -14.51 -6.79
CA GLU A 311 0.85 -13.29 -6.75
C GLU A 311 1.33 -12.90 -5.34
N ALA A 312 0.49 -13.06 -4.32
CA ALA A 312 0.80 -12.64 -2.95
C ALA A 312 1.49 -13.75 -2.13
N VAL A 313 1.32 -15.01 -2.50
CA VAL A 313 1.76 -16.17 -1.70
C VAL A 313 2.69 -17.05 -2.51
N ASP A 314 2.18 -17.69 -3.57
CA ASP A 314 2.89 -18.80 -4.21
C ASP A 314 4.20 -18.31 -4.88
N ASP A 315 4.17 -17.11 -5.44
CA ASP A 315 5.31 -16.47 -6.10
C ASP A 315 6.38 -15.97 -5.09
N TRP A 316 6.00 -15.73 -3.84
CA TRP A 316 6.87 -15.24 -2.77
C TRP A 316 7.41 -16.35 -1.88
N TYR A 317 6.55 -17.28 -1.49
CA TYR A 317 6.82 -18.30 -0.47
C TYR A 317 6.79 -19.73 -1.03
N GLY A 318 6.36 -19.91 -2.28
CA GLY A 318 6.19 -21.21 -2.93
C GLY A 318 4.76 -21.74 -2.85
N ALA A 319 4.34 -22.46 -3.90
CA ALA A 319 2.97 -23.00 -4.03
C ALA A 319 2.58 -24.05 -2.98
N SER A 320 3.54 -24.60 -2.24
CA SER A 320 3.27 -25.52 -1.13
C SER A 320 2.75 -24.81 0.12
N GLN A 321 2.79 -23.47 0.16
CA GLN A 321 2.43 -22.74 1.36
C GLN A 321 0.92 -22.76 1.60
N GLN A 322 0.54 -23.17 2.81
CA GLN A 322 -0.86 -23.31 3.23
C GLN A 322 -1.10 -22.67 4.59
N SER A 323 -2.35 -22.30 4.85
CA SER A 323 -2.76 -21.83 6.17
C SER A 323 -2.93 -23.02 7.11
N SER A 324 -2.36 -22.91 8.30
CA SER A 324 -2.55 -23.85 9.42
C SER A 324 -3.97 -23.84 10.01
N LEU A 325 -4.76 -22.81 9.65
CA LEU A 325 -6.14 -22.60 10.04
C LEU A 325 -7.07 -22.57 8.81
N ALA A 326 -6.66 -23.17 7.68
CA ALA A 326 -7.48 -23.23 6.46
C ALA A 326 -8.84 -23.91 6.70
N ASP A 327 -8.88 -24.88 7.61
CA ASP A 327 -10.04 -25.67 8.01
C ASP A 327 -10.91 -25.01 9.09
N LEU A 328 -10.55 -23.81 9.56
CA LEU A 328 -11.31 -23.09 10.59
C LEU A 328 -12.77 -22.86 10.12
N PRO A 329 -13.79 -23.32 10.88
CA PRO A 329 -15.18 -23.40 10.42
C PRO A 329 -15.92 -22.06 10.56
N ILE A 330 -15.37 -21.01 9.96
CA ILE A 330 -15.92 -19.65 9.95
C ILE A 330 -16.40 -19.24 8.57
N LYS A 331 -17.46 -18.43 8.54
CA LYS A 331 -18.01 -17.87 7.29
C LYS A 331 -18.07 -16.35 7.34
N LYS A 332 -18.07 -15.76 6.15
CA LYS A 332 -18.29 -14.32 5.96
C LYS A 332 -19.71 -13.95 6.43
N ALA A 333 -19.83 -12.79 7.06
CA ALA A 333 -21.10 -12.26 7.54
C ALA A 333 -22.15 -12.19 6.41
N ARG A 334 -23.40 -12.57 6.71
CA ARG A 334 -24.54 -12.33 5.81
C ARG A 334 -24.87 -10.85 5.81
N ASN A 335 -25.61 -10.39 4.81
CA ASN A 335 -25.99 -8.98 4.69
C ASN A 335 -27.45 -8.84 4.26
N THR A 336 -27.96 -7.61 4.28
CA THR A 336 -29.37 -7.32 3.97
C THR A 336 -29.70 -7.20 2.48
N TYR A 337 -28.70 -7.19 1.60
CA TYR A 337 -28.88 -6.91 0.17
C TYR A 337 -28.58 -8.13 -0.74
N SER A 338 -28.17 -9.25 -0.16
CA SER A 338 -27.89 -10.49 -0.88
C SER A 338 -28.36 -11.71 -0.10
N GLU A 339 -28.71 -12.76 -0.83
CA GLU A 339 -29.04 -14.07 -0.30
C GLU A 339 -28.18 -15.17 -0.94
N ILE A 340 -28.30 -16.39 -0.44
CA ILE A 340 -27.66 -17.57 -1.05
C ILE A 340 -28.72 -18.43 -1.70
N VAL A 341 -28.64 -18.55 -3.02
CA VAL A 341 -29.50 -19.40 -3.83
C VAL A 341 -28.62 -20.44 -4.50
N ASN A 342 -28.91 -21.73 -4.28
CA ASN A 342 -28.14 -22.86 -4.83
C ASN A 342 -26.63 -22.77 -4.56
N GLY A 343 -26.25 -22.32 -3.36
CA GLY A 343 -24.85 -22.18 -2.94
C GLY A 343 -24.12 -20.98 -3.55
N ARG A 344 -24.81 -20.09 -4.27
CA ARG A 344 -24.26 -18.87 -4.87
C ARG A 344 -24.81 -17.62 -4.19
N VAL A 345 -23.97 -16.60 -4.05
CA VAL A 345 -24.42 -15.28 -3.58
C VAL A 345 -25.16 -14.57 -4.72
N GLN A 346 -26.39 -14.15 -4.47
CA GLN A 346 -27.22 -13.40 -5.41
C GLN A 346 -27.75 -12.13 -4.73
N LEU A 347 -27.77 -11.02 -5.45
CA LEU A 347 -28.40 -9.77 -4.99
C LEU A 347 -29.92 -9.94 -4.91
N LEU A 348 -30.54 -9.35 -3.89
CA LEU A 348 -31.99 -9.33 -3.79
C LEU A 348 -32.63 -8.48 -4.90
N PRO A 349 -33.90 -8.73 -5.28
CA PRO A 349 -34.59 -7.91 -6.27
C PRO A 349 -34.57 -6.41 -5.92
N GLY A 350 -34.10 -5.58 -6.85
CA GLY A 350 -33.98 -4.13 -6.66
C GLY A 350 -32.64 -3.66 -6.07
N GLU A 351 -31.75 -4.58 -5.70
CA GLU A 351 -30.38 -4.25 -5.29
C GLU A 351 -29.44 -4.24 -6.51
N ASP A 352 -28.57 -3.23 -6.56
CA ASP A 352 -27.57 -2.98 -7.62
C ASP A 352 -26.12 -3.23 -7.15
N GLY A 353 -25.95 -3.67 -5.89
CA GLY A 353 -24.64 -3.87 -5.27
C GLY A 353 -23.96 -2.59 -4.76
N ALA A 354 -24.60 -1.43 -4.86
CA ALA A 354 -24.08 -0.18 -4.31
C ALA A 354 -23.92 -0.27 -2.78
N LYS A 355 -22.87 0.37 -2.24
CA LYS A 355 -22.58 0.36 -0.80
C LYS A 355 -23.47 1.40 -0.09
N ARG A 356 -24.60 0.99 0.46
CA ARG A 356 -25.56 1.89 1.14
C ARG A 356 -25.29 1.96 2.65
N LYS A 357 -25.60 3.12 3.26
CA LYS A 357 -25.52 3.28 4.73
C LYS A 357 -26.51 2.39 5.48
N THR A 358 -27.64 2.05 4.84
CA THR A 358 -28.70 1.21 5.39
C THR A 358 -28.33 -0.26 5.48
N ASP A 359 -27.24 -0.68 4.81
CA ASP A 359 -26.81 -2.07 4.80
C ASP A 359 -26.40 -2.54 6.20
N LYS A 360 -26.90 -3.73 6.57
CA LYS A 360 -26.53 -4.39 7.81
C LYS A 360 -25.87 -5.73 7.53
N PHE A 361 -25.03 -6.15 8.47
CA PHE A 361 -24.22 -7.36 8.41
C PHE A 361 -24.53 -8.23 9.62
N CYS A 362 -24.87 -9.49 9.37
CA CYS A 362 -25.16 -10.49 10.39
C CYS A 362 -23.92 -11.35 10.62
N PHE A 363 -23.32 -11.18 11.80
CA PHE A 363 -22.18 -11.96 12.25
C PHE A 363 -22.65 -13.12 13.12
N GLN A 364 -22.44 -14.35 12.67
CA GLN A 364 -22.70 -15.55 13.45
C GLN A 364 -21.61 -15.76 14.49
N PHE A 365 -21.97 -16.31 15.65
CA PHE A 365 -21.01 -16.81 16.63
C PHE A 365 -20.65 -18.26 16.27
N PHE A 366 -19.44 -18.48 15.78
CA PHE A 366 -18.97 -19.80 15.36
C PHE A 366 -18.31 -20.52 16.55
N PRO A 367 -18.93 -21.58 17.12
CA PRO A 367 -18.28 -22.41 18.11
C PRO A 367 -17.17 -23.22 17.43
N VAL A 368 -15.92 -23.04 17.88
CA VAL A 368 -14.74 -23.72 17.36
C VAL A 368 -14.20 -24.71 18.38
N GLY A 369 -13.75 -25.87 17.90
CA GLY A 369 -13.24 -26.95 18.74
C GLY A 369 -11.93 -26.59 19.46
N VAL A 370 -11.61 -27.35 20.51
CA VAL A 370 -10.40 -27.14 21.33
C VAL A 370 -9.12 -27.14 20.51
N GLU A 371 -9.04 -27.92 19.42
CA GLU A 371 -7.88 -27.94 18.53
C GLU A 371 -7.64 -26.57 17.87
N HIS A 372 -8.68 -25.92 17.34
CA HIS A 372 -8.55 -24.59 16.73
C HIS A 372 -8.23 -23.54 17.79
N VAL A 373 -8.85 -23.60 18.97
CA VAL A 373 -8.52 -22.71 20.10
C VAL A 373 -7.05 -22.83 20.48
N ASN A 374 -6.54 -24.06 20.57
CA ASN A 374 -5.15 -24.34 20.88
C ASN A 374 -4.20 -23.86 19.77
N LYS A 375 -4.51 -24.08 18.49
CA LYS A 375 -3.72 -23.54 17.36
C LYS A 375 -3.67 -22.01 17.39
N ILE A 376 -4.78 -21.34 17.66
CA ILE A 376 -4.81 -19.86 17.78
C ILE A 376 -3.94 -19.40 18.96
N ASN A 377 -4.10 -19.99 20.14
CA ASN A 377 -3.28 -19.67 21.30
C ASN A 377 -1.80 -19.98 21.08
N HIS A 378 -1.47 -21.04 20.32
CA HIS A 378 -0.10 -21.38 19.92
C HIS A 378 0.56 -20.23 19.16
N ILE A 379 -0.16 -19.67 18.17
CA ILE A 379 0.35 -18.54 17.37
C ILE A 379 0.59 -17.32 18.27
N LEU A 380 -0.29 -17.07 19.26
CA LEU A 380 -0.11 -15.99 20.23
C LEU A 380 1.11 -16.25 21.14
N PHE A 381 1.32 -17.48 21.62
CA PHE A 381 2.48 -17.85 22.44
C PHE A 381 3.81 -17.72 21.66
N ASP A 382 3.86 -18.18 20.41
CA ASP A 382 5.04 -18.08 19.54
C ASP A 382 5.49 -16.62 19.34
N ASN A 383 4.56 -15.68 19.43
CA ASN A 383 4.81 -14.26 19.29
C ASN A 383 4.95 -13.53 20.65
N ALA A 384 4.88 -14.25 21.77
CA ALA A 384 4.93 -13.66 23.11
C ALA A 384 6.35 -13.28 23.58
N TYR A 385 7.41 -13.68 22.86
CA TYR A 385 8.80 -13.42 23.26
C TYR A 385 9.15 -11.92 23.30
N LYS A 386 8.39 -11.09 22.57
CA LYS A 386 8.48 -9.60 22.61
C LYS A 386 7.46 -8.95 23.56
N CYS A 387 6.69 -9.74 24.31
CA CYS A 387 5.63 -9.26 25.19
C CYS A 387 6.08 -9.16 26.63
N THR A 388 5.29 -8.44 27.41
CA THR A 388 5.54 -8.24 28.84
C THR A 388 4.61 -9.06 29.71
N ASN A 389 3.39 -9.33 29.23
CA ASN A 389 2.41 -10.12 29.97
C ASN A 389 1.63 -11.07 29.05
N ILE A 390 1.18 -12.18 29.63
CA ILE A 390 0.17 -13.07 29.04
C ILE A 390 -1.04 -13.11 29.97
N VAL A 391 -2.12 -12.46 29.56
CA VAL A 391 -3.40 -12.38 30.29
C VAL A 391 -4.27 -13.59 29.94
N PHE A 392 -4.86 -14.18 30.96
CA PHE A 392 -5.75 -15.34 30.87
C PHE A 392 -6.86 -15.24 31.92
N ASN A 393 -7.86 -16.12 31.86
CA ASN A 393 -9.02 -16.03 32.75
C ASN A 393 -8.97 -17.05 33.88
N SER A 394 -8.74 -18.32 33.59
CA SER A 394 -8.64 -19.38 34.61
C SER A 394 -7.26 -20.00 34.65
N ARG A 395 -6.70 -20.17 35.86
CA ARG A 395 -5.38 -20.80 36.06
C ARG A 395 -5.36 -22.25 35.57
N ASP A 396 -6.42 -23.00 35.81
CA ASP A 396 -6.53 -24.40 35.38
C ASP A 396 -6.61 -24.51 33.86
N THR A 397 -7.38 -23.63 33.24
CA THR A 397 -7.48 -23.57 31.77
C THR A 397 -6.15 -23.16 31.17
N PHE A 398 -5.53 -22.11 31.71
CA PHE A 398 -4.23 -21.64 31.25
C PHE A 398 -3.17 -22.73 31.32
N LEU A 399 -3.11 -23.51 32.40
CA LEU A 399 -2.21 -24.66 32.51
C LEU A 399 -2.43 -25.67 31.38
N LYS A 400 -3.68 -26.02 31.07
CA LYS A 400 -3.99 -26.94 29.96
C LYS A 400 -3.53 -26.39 28.61
N THR A 401 -3.78 -25.10 28.35
CA THR A 401 -3.36 -24.44 27.12
C THR A 401 -1.84 -24.36 27.00
N LEU A 402 -1.15 -24.00 28.10
CA LEU A 402 0.31 -23.95 28.17
C LEU A 402 0.91 -25.33 27.96
N GLU A 403 0.39 -26.36 28.64
CA GLU A 403 0.86 -27.73 28.49
C GLU A 403 0.70 -28.21 27.05
N TRP A 404 -0.44 -27.93 26.41
CA TRP A 404 -0.64 -28.25 25.00
C TRP A 404 0.40 -27.55 24.11
N TYR A 405 0.59 -26.24 24.28
CA TYR A 405 1.58 -25.47 23.52
C TYR A 405 2.99 -26.03 23.70
N MET A 406 3.43 -26.29 24.92
CA MET A 406 4.78 -26.76 25.21
C MET A 406 5.03 -28.18 24.70
N THR A 407 4.01 -29.04 24.64
CA THR A 407 4.15 -30.46 24.26
C THR A 407 3.83 -30.74 22.80
N TYR A 408 3.17 -29.82 22.09
CA TYR A 408 2.82 -29.99 20.67
C TYR A 408 4.07 -30.12 19.79
N SER A 409 4.21 -31.23 19.06
CA SER A 409 5.36 -31.54 18.21
C SER A 409 5.11 -31.35 16.71
N GLY A 410 4.02 -30.65 16.35
CA GLY A 410 3.70 -30.42 14.94
C GLY A 410 4.71 -29.51 14.23
N PRO A 411 4.62 -29.43 12.89
CA PRO A 411 5.61 -28.75 12.05
C PRO A 411 5.54 -27.21 12.09
N PHE A 412 4.61 -26.63 12.85
CA PHE A 412 4.38 -25.19 12.95
C PHE A 412 4.80 -24.69 14.33
N GLY A 413 5.56 -23.59 14.35
CA GLY A 413 5.90 -22.86 15.57
C GLY A 413 7.14 -23.36 16.32
N LYS A 414 7.47 -22.71 17.45
CA LYS A 414 8.56 -23.08 18.36
C LYS A 414 9.90 -23.42 17.69
N LEU A 415 10.29 -22.63 16.69
CA LEU A 415 11.55 -22.76 15.98
C LEU A 415 12.59 -21.82 16.59
N VAL A 416 13.70 -22.39 17.04
CA VAL A 416 14.83 -21.70 17.66
C VAL A 416 16.04 -21.77 16.71
N MET A 417 16.55 -20.61 16.31
CA MET A 417 17.72 -20.50 15.43
C MET A 417 19.00 -20.59 16.27
N ARG A 418 19.93 -21.50 15.90
CA ARG A 418 21.13 -21.79 16.71
C ARG A 418 22.09 -20.62 16.91
N ASP A 419 22.12 -19.67 15.97
CA ASP A 419 23.18 -18.65 15.96
C ASP A 419 22.73 -17.27 16.51
N PHE A 420 21.43 -16.93 16.53
CA PHE A 420 20.99 -15.55 16.86
C PHE A 420 19.55 -15.41 17.40
N ASP A 421 19.13 -16.18 18.41
CA ASP A 421 17.88 -15.82 19.13
C ASP A 421 17.86 -16.34 20.59
N ASP A 422 18.44 -15.56 21.52
CA ASP A 422 18.42 -15.83 22.96
C ASP A 422 17.00 -15.63 23.55
N GLU A 423 16.23 -14.65 23.07
CA GLU A 423 14.94 -14.27 23.67
C GLU A 423 13.83 -15.32 23.49
N ARG A 424 13.69 -15.93 22.31
CA ARG A 424 12.66 -16.96 22.08
C ARG A 424 12.99 -18.24 22.84
N ARG A 425 14.26 -18.67 22.83
CA ARG A 425 14.73 -19.81 23.63
C ARG A 425 14.46 -19.56 25.11
N LYS A 426 14.88 -18.40 25.62
CA LYS A 426 14.66 -17.98 27.01
C LYS A 426 13.18 -17.99 27.37
N LEU A 427 12.29 -17.50 26.50
CA LEU A 427 10.84 -17.60 26.74
C LEU A 427 10.39 -19.06 26.87
N LEU A 428 10.77 -19.93 25.93
CA LEU A 428 10.36 -21.34 25.94
C LEU A 428 10.85 -22.08 27.19
N GLU A 429 12.10 -21.85 27.60
CA GLU A 429 12.68 -22.43 28.82
C GLU A 429 11.95 -21.93 30.08
N ASN A 430 11.66 -20.62 30.15
CA ASN A 430 10.91 -20.03 31.26
C ASN A 430 9.47 -20.55 31.31
N LEU A 431 8.79 -20.68 30.17
CA LEU A 431 7.45 -21.26 30.07
C LEU A 431 7.45 -22.75 30.46
N ALA A 432 8.49 -23.51 30.10
CA ALA A 432 8.65 -24.90 30.53
C ALA A 432 8.81 -24.99 32.06
N ALA A 433 9.65 -24.13 32.65
CA ALA A 433 9.83 -24.06 34.09
C ALA A 433 8.52 -23.68 34.82
N LEU A 434 7.78 -22.69 34.29
CA LEU A 434 6.46 -22.33 34.80
C LEU A 434 5.50 -23.52 34.72
N MET A 435 5.40 -24.19 33.58
CA MET A 435 4.56 -25.36 33.37
C MET A 435 4.84 -26.47 34.42
N LYS A 436 6.13 -26.76 34.70
CA LYS A 436 6.53 -27.72 35.74
C LYS A 436 6.13 -27.23 37.14
N SER A 437 6.35 -25.95 37.46
CA SER A 437 5.97 -25.37 38.76
C SER A 437 4.45 -25.35 39.01
N LEU A 438 3.65 -25.38 37.94
CA LEU A 438 2.20 -25.52 38.00
C LEU A 438 1.73 -26.98 38.16
N GLY A 439 2.66 -27.93 38.23
CA GLY A 439 2.38 -29.34 38.52
C GLY A 439 2.32 -30.24 37.28
N SER A 440 2.69 -29.77 36.08
CA SER A 440 2.77 -30.65 34.91
C SER A 440 3.99 -31.57 35.00
N THR A 441 3.81 -32.83 34.61
CA THR A 441 4.89 -33.82 34.49
C THR A 441 5.39 -33.95 33.06
N ARG A 442 4.77 -33.30 32.07
CA ARG A 442 5.12 -33.46 30.65
C ARG A 442 6.40 -32.75 30.27
N GLU A 443 7.08 -33.25 29.25
CA GLU A 443 8.31 -32.64 28.71
C GLU A 443 8.00 -31.66 27.59
N ALA A 444 8.70 -30.52 27.62
CA ALA A 444 8.56 -29.51 26.58
C ALA A 444 9.34 -29.90 25.31
N VAL A 445 8.79 -29.53 24.15
CA VAL A 445 9.34 -29.85 22.83
C VAL A 445 9.44 -28.58 22.00
N TRP A 446 10.58 -28.37 21.34
CA TRP A 446 10.79 -27.32 20.33
C TRP A 446 11.87 -27.78 19.33
N THR A 447 11.93 -27.11 18.18
CA THR A 447 12.86 -27.49 17.09
C THR A 447 14.03 -26.52 17.04
N GLU A 448 15.25 -27.04 17.00
CA GLU A 448 16.44 -26.25 16.71
C GLU A 448 16.80 -26.34 15.23
N SER A 449 16.90 -25.20 14.56
CA SER A 449 17.41 -25.13 13.19
C SER A 449 18.81 -24.53 13.21
N PRO A 450 19.80 -25.10 12.48
CA PRO A 450 21.01 -24.36 12.15
C PRO A 450 20.59 -23.07 11.44
N GLY A 451 21.21 -21.93 11.80
CA GLY A 451 20.92 -20.67 11.15
C GLY A 451 21.09 -20.86 9.65
N HIS A 452 20.04 -20.65 8.86
CA HIS A 452 20.14 -20.81 7.42
C HIS A 452 21.04 -19.70 6.86
N VAL A 453 22.33 -20.01 6.72
CA VAL A 453 23.20 -19.33 5.77
C VAL A 453 22.80 -19.85 4.38
N MET A 454 22.27 -18.93 3.55
CA MET A 454 21.99 -19.05 2.11
C MET A 454 20.68 -19.72 1.63
N SER A 455 19.88 -18.92 0.91
CA SER A 455 18.92 -19.27 -0.16
C SER A 455 18.24 -18.00 -0.71
N ASP A 456 18.11 -16.98 0.15
CA ASP A 456 17.14 -15.91 -0.07
C ASP A 456 17.63 -14.76 -0.93
N PHE A 457 18.92 -14.66 -1.21
CA PHE A 457 19.42 -13.74 -2.24
C PHE A 457 19.12 -14.25 -3.66
N ASP A 458 19.16 -15.58 -3.85
CA ASP A 458 18.72 -16.23 -5.09
C ASP A 458 17.20 -16.27 -5.20
N LYS A 459 16.47 -16.40 -4.06
CA LYS A 459 15.02 -16.18 -4.01
C LYS A 459 14.62 -14.74 -4.22
N MET A 460 15.34 -13.76 -3.71
CA MET A 460 15.13 -12.33 -3.98
C MET A 460 15.39 -12.03 -5.46
N ASN A 461 16.45 -12.59 -6.05
CA ASN A 461 16.64 -12.58 -7.51
C ASN A 461 15.54 -13.37 -8.24
N SER A 462 15.01 -14.46 -7.68
CA SER A 462 13.89 -15.24 -8.22
C SER A 462 12.53 -14.53 -8.10
N LEU A 463 12.38 -13.68 -7.09
CA LEU A 463 11.21 -12.87 -6.74
C LEU A 463 11.20 -11.59 -7.55
N HIS A 464 12.36 -10.95 -7.71
CA HIS A 464 12.56 -9.95 -8.75
C HIS A 464 12.28 -10.57 -10.12
N ARG A 465 12.73 -11.81 -10.38
CA ARG A 465 12.32 -12.61 -11.56
C ARG A 465 10.84 -13.04 -11.53
N SER A 466 10.14 -13.03 -10.40
CA SER A 466 8.74 -13.50 -10.27
C SER A 466 7.76 -12.36 -10.46
N LEU A 467 8.01 -11.19 -9.85
CA LEU A 467 7.40 -9.92 -10.20
C LEU A 467 7.63 -9.60 -11.67
N LYS A 468 8.85 -9.84 -12.17
CA LYS A 468 9.15 -9.82 -13.60
C LYS A 468 8.40 -10.94 -14.37
N ARG A 469 8.17 -12.14 -13.83
CA ARG A 469 7.33 -13.17 -14.49
C ARG A 469 5.86 -12.80 -14.55
N GLY A 470 5.26 -12.19 -13.53
CA GLY A 470 3.89 -11.67 -13.60
C GLY A 470 3.74 -10.55 -14.65
N LEU A 471 4.79 -9.76 -14.84
CA LEU A 471 4.92 -8.80 -15.94
C LEU A 471 5.08 -9.48 -17.31
N ALA A 472 5.82 -10.58 -17.39
CA ALA A 472 5.93 -11.41 -18.60
C ALA A 472 4.62 -12.16 -18.91
N ASP A 473 3.90 -12.64 -17.91
CA ASP A 473 2.57 -13.28 -18.04
C ASP A 473 1.51 -12.25 -18.46
N TRP A 474 1.60 -11.02 -17.96
CA TRP A 474 0.80 -9.90 -18.46
C TRP A 474 1.10 -9.61 -19.94
N MET A 475 2.37 -9.63 -20.35
CA MET A 475 2.75 -9.51 -21.77
C MET A 475 2.34 -10.72 -22.61
N LEU A 476 2.38 -11.93 -22.07
CA LEU A 476 1.91 -13.16 -22.71
C LEU A 476 0.40 -13.09 -22.95
N SER A 477 -0.36 -12.56 -21.99
CA SER A 477 -1.79 -12.31 -22.14
C SER A 477 -2.08 -11.29 -23.24
N ALA A 478 -1.27 -10.23 -23.34
CA ALA A 478 -1.38 -9.23 -24.40
C ALA A 478 -1.05 -9.82 -25.77
N ASN A 479 -0.03 -10.68 -25.88
CA ASN A 479 0.32 -11.36 -27.13
C ASN A 479 -0.81 -12.30 -27.58
N LYS A 480 -1.43 -13.03 -26.65
CA LYS A 480 -2.60 -13.88 -26.94
C LYS A 480 -3.82 -13.04 -27.36
N GLU A 481 -4.05 -11.90 -26.71
CA GLU A 481 -5.11 -10.96 -27.06
C GLU A 481 -4.89 -10.36 -28.45
N LEU A 482 -3.66 -9.99 -28.80
CA LEU A 482 -3.28 -9.52 -30.14
C LEU A 482 -3.59 -10.56 -31.23
N GLN A 483 -3.38 -11.84 -30.96
CA GLN A 483 -3.62 -12.92 -31.92
C GLN A 483 -5.10 -13.32 -32.05
N THR A 484 -5.91 -13.09 -31.01
CA THR A 484 -7.29 -13.58 -30.94
C THR A 484 -8.35 -12.50 -31.14
N SER A 485 -7.96 -11.23 -31.02
CA SER A 485 -8.90 -10.11 -31.11
C SER A 485 -9.34 -9.86 -32.55
N PRO A 486 -10.65 -9.69 -32.82
CA PRO A 486 -11.18 -9.35 -34.15
C PRO A 486 -10.85 -7.91 -34.58
N LYS A 487 -10.35 -7.08 -33.67
CA LYS A 487 -9.87 -5.71 -33.93
C LYS A 487 -8.49 -5.51 -33.30
N PRO A 488 -7.63 -4.65 -33.88
CA PRO A 488 -6.34 -4.29 -33.31
C PRO A 488 -6.54 -3.77 -31.87
N PRO A 489 -6.06 -4.51 -30.86
CA PRO A 489 -6.26 -4.11 -29.48
C PRO A 489 -5.29 -2.95 -29.14
N ARG A 490 -5.76 -2.03 -28.28
CA ARG A 490 -5.05 -0.78 -28.01
C ARG A 490 -4.56 -0.63 -26.58
N GLY A 491 -3.56 0.23 -26.41
CA GLY A 491 -3.01 0.59 -25.11
C GLY A 491 -1.51 0.34 -24.98
N PRO A 492 -0.92 0.71 -23.83
CA PRO A 492 0.53 0.74 -23.62
C PRO A 492 1.22 -0.62 -23.82
N LYS A 493 0.52 -1.72 -23.55
CA LYS A 493 1.05 -3.09 -23.75
C LYS A 493 1.19 -3.46 -25.22
N PHE A 494 0.26 -3.00 -26.07
CA PHE A 494 0.30 -3.27 -27.51
C PHE A 494 1.27 -2.34 -28.22
N ALA A 495 1.39 -1.08 -27.78
CA ALA A 495 2.44 -0.18 -28.24
C ALA A 495 3.84 -0.83 -28.16
N TYR A 496 4.16 -1.48 -27.05
CA TYR A 496 5.43 -2.21 -26.91
C TYR A 496 5.54 -3.42 -27.86
N LEU A 497 4.46 -4.18 -28.07
CA LEU A 497 4.43 -5.31 -29.01
C LEU A 497 4.62 -4.87 -30.48
N PHE A 498 3.95 -3.80 -30.91
CA PHE A 498 4.09 -3.25 -32.27
C PHE A 498 5.52 -2.79 -32.59
N LEU A 499 6.29 -2.38 -31.57
CA LEU A 499 7.71 -2.04 -31.71
C LEU A 499 8.64 -3.26 -31.75
N GLY A 500 8.10 -4.46 -31.95
CA GLY A 500 8.83 -5.72 -31.99
C GLY A 500 9.23 -6.26 -30.61
N GLY A 501 8.52 -5.85 -29.56
CA GLY A 501 8.64 -6.41 -28.23
C GLY A 501 7.89 -7.74 -28.08
N SER A 502 8.26 -8.52 -27.08
CA SER A 502 7.60 -9.79 -26.73
C SER A 502 7.60 -10.01 -25.22
N ASP A 503 6.84 -10.98 -24.73
CA ASP A 503 6.91 -11.48 -23.36
C ASP A 503 8.33 -11.94 -22.96
N ILE A 504 9.09 -12.46 -23.93
CA ILE A 504 10.47 -12.92 -23.74
C ILE A 504 11.42 -11.73 -23.54
N THR A 505 11.29 -10.68 -24.36
CA THR A 505 12.23 -9.52 -24.36
C THR A 505 11.86 -8.45 -23.35
N PHE A 506 10.60 -8.41 -22.88
CA PHE A 506 10.06 -7.33 -22.06
C PHE A 506 10.89 -7.03 -20.82
N LEU A 507 11.36 -8.07 -20.13
CA LEU A 507 12.08 -7.92 -18.86
C LEU A 507 13.49 -7.38 -19.03
N GLU A 508 14.16 -7.77 -20.10
CA GLU A 508 15.48 -7.26 -20.45
C GLU A 508 15.39 -5.81 -20.89
N ASP A 509 14.40 -5.48 -21.73
CA ASP A 509 14.17 -4.10 -22.18
C ASP A 509 13.80 -3.17 -21.00
N LEU A 510 13.02 -3.65 -20.03
CA LEU A 510 12.68 -2.91 -18.82
C LEU A 510 13.91 -2.68 -17.91
N ASP A 511 14.78 -3.68 -17.78
CA ASP A 511 16.05 -3.54 -17.05
C ASP A 511 16.97 -2.52 -17.73
N HIS A 512 17.09 -2.58 -19.06
CA HIS A 512 17.84 -1.62 -19.86
C HIS A 512 17.29 -0.20 -19.69
N ALA A 513 15.98 0.01 -19.83
CA ALA A 513 15.35 1.32 -19.61
C ALA A 513 15.62 1.87 -18.20
N THR A 514 15.64 1.00 -17.19
CA THR A 514 15.98 1.37 -15.80
C THR A 514 17.44 1.84 -15.70
N ARG A 515 18.38 1.14 -16.35
CA ARG A 515 19.79 1.54 -16.40
C ARG A 515 19.99 2.86 -17.16
N MET A 516 19.25 3.06 -18.26
CA MET A 516 19.26 4.31 -19.02
C MET A 516 18.83 5.49 -18.14
N LEU A 517 17.75 5.34 -17.37
CA LEU A 517 17.30 6.36 -16.42
C LEU A 517 18.35 6.63 -15.32
N LYS A 518 18.89 5.56 -14.70
CA LYS A 518 19.93 5.70 -13.67
C LYS A 518 21.17 6.44 -14.18
N ARG A 519 21.60 6.17 -15.42
CA ARG A 519 22.73 6.86 -16.05
C ARG A 519 22.41 8.34 -16.31
N ARG A 520 21.21 8.67 -16.78
CA ARG A 520 20.74 10.06 -16.91
C ARG A 520 20.81 10.80 -15.57
N ILE A 521 20.25 10.22 -14.51
CA ILE A 521 20.27 10.80 -13.15
C ILE A 521 21.71 11.00 -12.67
N LYS A 522 22.58 10.00 -12.85
CA LYS A 522 24.00 10.11 -12.45
C LYS A 522 24.73 11.23 -13.19
N ILE A 523 24.45 11.45 -14.47
CA ILE A 523 25.02 12.57 -15.23
C ILE A 523 24.51 13.91 -14.68
N ASP A 524 23.22 14.01 -14.37
CA ASP A 524 22.64 15.21 -13.76
C ASP A 524 23.22 15.54 -12.37
N VAL A 525 23.47 14.51 -11.55
CA VAL A 525 24.08 14.64 -10.21
C VAL A 525 25.57 15.01 -10.32
N ARG A 526 26.33 14.32 -11.18
CA ARG A 526 27.77 14.59 -11.36
C ARG A 526 28.08 15.95 -11.98
N SER A 527 27.11 16.55 -12.66
CA SER A 527 27.22 17.88 -13.26
C SER A 527 26.64 19.00 -12.38
N GLN A 528 26.28 18.71 -11.13
CA GLN A 528 25.86 19.74 -10.18
C GLN A 528 26.99 20.75 -9.96
N GLY A 529 26.65 22.04 -10.01
CA GLY A 529 27.63 23.14 -9.93
C GLY A 529 28.22 23.59 -11.27
N MET A 530 27.96 22.88 -12.38
CA MET A 530 28.35 23.34 -13.72
C MET A 530 27.32 24.31 -14.33
N PRO A 531 27.70 25.18 -15.29
CA PRO A 531 26.77 26.00 -16.06
C PRO A 531 25.67 25.17 -16.74
N GLU A 532 24.43 25.64 -16.72
CA GLU A 532 23.26 24.90 -17.23
C GLU A 532 23.38 24.57 -18.73
N ILE A 533 24.09 25.40 -19.50
CA ILE A 533 24.39 25.13 -20.91
C ILE A 533 25.15 23.82 -21.09
N ILE A 534 26.18 23.57 -20.27
CA ILE A 534 26.99 22.34 -20.31
C ILE A 534 26.17 21.15 -19.83
N ARG A 535 25.34 21.35 -18.80
CA ARG A 535 24.43 20.32 -18.29
C ARG A 535 23.42 19.91 -19.36
N ASN A 536 22.88 20.87 -20.10
CA ASN A 536 21.95 20.61 -21.20
C ASN A 536 22.63 19.88 -22.36
N GLN A 537 23.85 20.29 -22.74
CA GLN A 537 24.64 19.58 -23.77
C GLN A 537 24.89 18.10 -23.40
N ASN A 538 25.24 17.82 -22.13
CA ASN A 538 25.43 16.45 -21.66
C ASN A 538 24.13 15.62 -21.71
N ARG A 539 22.98 16.23 -21.40
CA ARG A 539 21.66 15.57 -21.53
C ARG A 539 21.30 15.30 -22.98
N GLU A 540 21.56 16.25 -23.87
CA GLU A 540 21.30 16.12 -25.30
C GLU A 540 22.16 15.01 -25.92
N GLN A 541 23.46 14.97 -25.61
CA GLN A 541 24.35 13.91 -26.09
C GLN A 541 23.92 12.52 -25.61
N LEU A 542 23.53 12.39 -24.33
CA LEU A 542 23.03 11.13 -23.79
C LEU A 542 21.69 10.73 -24.44
N THR A 543 20.82 11.71 -24.69
CA THR A 543 19.54 11.49 -25.36
C THR A 543 19.77 11.00 -26.79
N ASP A 544 20.65 11.66 -27.56
CA ASP A 544 20.97 11.24 -28.92
C ASP A 544 21.57 9.83 -28.96
N GLU A 545 22.36 9.43 -27.96
CA GLU A 545 22.81 8.03 -27.79
C GLU A 545 21.61 7.08 -27.62
N TYR A 546 20.71 7.37 -26.67
CA TYR A 546 19.54 6.53 -26.37
C TYR A 546 18.57 6.42 -27.54
N LEU A 547 18.41 7.47 -28.35
CA LEU A 547 17.53 7.44 -29.51
C LEU A 547 18.03 6.51 -30.64
N THR A 548 19.24 5.96 -30.54
CA THR A 548 19.73 4.90 -31.44
C THR A 548 19.32 3.49 -31.03
N TYR A 549 18.80 3.31 -29.81
CA TYR A 549 18.44 1.99 -29.27
C TYR A 549 17.12 1.48 -29.89
N PRO A 550 16.81 0.18 -29.76
CA PRO A 550 15.53 -0.36 -30.22
C PRO A 550 14.34 0.43 -29.68
N SER A 551 13.36 0.73 -30.53
CA SER A 551 12.22 1.60 -30.19
C SER A 551 11.45 1.13 -28.96
N ARG A 552 11.31 -0.19 -28.79
CA ARG A 552 10.70 -0.80 -27.61
C ARG A 552 11.41 -0.45 -26.29
N MET A 553 12.74 -0.32 -26.28
CA MET A 553 13.51 0.11 -25.11
C MET A 553 13.35 1.61 -24.86
N VAL A 554 13.36 2.41 -25.95
CA VAL A 554 13.17 3.86 -25.88
C VAL A 554 11.78 4.21 -25.33
N LEU A 555 10.74 3.50 -25.77
CA LEU A 555 9.37 3.65 -25.23
C LEU A 555 9.35 3.46 -23.70
N LEU A 556 9.94 2.37 -23.20
CA LEU A 556 10.00 2.11 -21.75
C LEU A 556 10.83 3.17 -21.00
N TYR A 557 11.93 3.64 -21.60
CA TYR A 557 12.74 4.72 -21.03
C TYR A 557 11.95 6.03 -20.95
N VAL A 558 11.23 6.41 -22.01
CA VAL A 558 10.39 7.62 -22.06
C VAL A 558 9.31 7.57 -20.98
N LYS A 559 8.61 6.43 -20.84
CA LYS A 559 7.64 6.21 -19.76
C LYS A 559 8.27 6.38 -18.37
N LYS A 560 9.49 5.86 -18.16
CA LYS A 560 10.21 6.04 -16.89
C LYS A 560 10.61 7.49 -16.62
N VAL A 561 11.03 8.23 -17.64
CA VAL A 561 11.33 9.67 -17.50
C VAL A 561 10.06 10.44 -17.12
N ARG A 562 8.94 10.17 -17.78
CA ARG A 562 7.64 10.77 -17.45
C ARG A 562 7.25 10.55 -15.99
N LEU A 563 7.35 9.31 -15.52
CA LEU A 563 7.01 8.96 -14.15
C LEU A 563 7.86 9.74 -13.15
N MET A 564 9.18 9.73 -13.35
CA MET A 564 10.12 10.49 -12.53
C MET A 564 9.76 11.98 -12.49
N VAL A 565 9.38 12.55 -13.64
CA VAL A 565 9.22 13.99 -13.81
C VAL A 565 7.86 14.51 -13.32
N LEU A 566 6.78 13.76 -13.49
CA LEU A 566 5.43 14.12 -13.05
C LEU A 566 5.13 13.71 -11.59
N GLY A 567 6.18 13.38 -10.80
CA GLY A 567 6.02 13.02 -9.39
C GLY A 567 5.33 11.69 -9.17
N HIS A 568 5.31 10.81 -10.18
CA HIS A 568 4.76 9.49 -10.08
C HIS A 568 5.87 8.50 -9.72
N ASN A 569 5.94 8.07 -8.45
CA ASN A 569 6.91 7.03 -8.05
C ASN A 569 6.80 5.79 -8.97
N ASP A 570 7.92 5.10 -9.23
CA ASP A 570 8.00 3.89 -10.07
C ASP A 570 7.01 2.80 -9.58
N GLU A 571 6.75 2.75 -8.27
CA GLU A 571 5.70 1.91 -7.67
C GLU A 571 4.28 2.40 -7.99
N GLY A 572 4.05 3.71 -8.08
CA GLY A 572 2.74 4.30 -8.36
C GLY A 572 2.22 4.01 -9.78
N TYR A 573 3.11 3.84 -10.77
CA TYR A 573 2.70 3.38 -12.10
C TYR A 573 2.21 1.93 -12.06
N LEU A 574 3.03 1.05 -11.48
CA LEU A 574 2.73 -0.38 -11.35
C LEU A 574 1.48 -0.60 -10.48
N GLN A 575 1.33 0.19 -9.42
CA GLN A 575 0.19 0.16 -8.54
C GLN A 575 -1.07 0.75 -9.22
N ARG A 576 -0.96 1.79 -10.05
CA ARG A 576 -2.11 2.31 -10.84
C ARG A 576 -2.57 1.33 -11.90
N VAL A 577 -1.64 0.72 -12.64
CA VAL A 577 -1.92 -0.36 -13.61
C VAL A 577 -2.60 -1.55 -12.94
N ARG A 578 -2.22 -1.87 -11.70
CA ARG A 578 -2.75 -2.99 -10.91
C ARG A 578 -4.04 -2.68 -10.14
N ASN A 579 -4.28 -1.41 -9.77
CA ASN A 579 -5.40 -0.97 -8.93
C ASN A 579 -6.60 -0.42 -9.72
N SER A 580 -6.43 0.09 -10.93
CA SER A 580 -7.51 0.80 -11.63
C SER A 580 -8.58 -0.13 -12.19
N GLY A 581 -8.24 -1.39 -12.55
CA GLY A 581 -9.15 -2.27 -13.31
C GLY A 581 -9.61 -1.67 -14.66
N LEU A 582 -9.08 -0.51 -15.01
CA LEU A 582 -9.31 0.30 -16.20
C LEU A 582 -7.97 0.41 -16.92
N PRO A 583 -7.92 0.27 -18.25
CA PRO A 583 -6.69 0.48 -19.00
C PRO A 583 -6.11 1.86 -18.64
N PRO A 584 -4.79 1.98 -18.42
CA PRO A 584 -4.14 3.29 -18.29
C PRO A 584 -4.58 4.16 -19.48
N PRO A 585 -4.83 5.46 -19.28
CA PRO A 585 -5.10 6.35 -20.41
C PRO A 585 -3.94 6.22 -21.40
N GLU A 586 -4.27 6.10 -22.69
CA GLU A 586 -3.28 6.01 -23.76
C GLU A 586 -2.42 7.27 -23.76
N GLU A 587 -1.13 7.08 -23.56
CA GLU A 587 -0.19 8.17 -23.53
C GLU A 587 0.21 8.55 -24.98
N PRO A 588 0.60 9.81 -25.25
CA PRO A 588 0.92 10.25 -26.62
C PRO A 588 1.97 9.40 -27.35
N GLU A 589 2.98 8.90 -26.64
CA GLU A 589 4.00 7.99 -27.15
C GLU A 589 3.47 6.59 -27.46
N ASP A 590 2.41 6.14 -26.78
CA ASP A 590 1.74 4.88 -27.10
C ASP A 590 1.00 4.98 -28.42
N ILE A 591 0.35 6.13 -28.67
CA ILE A 591 -0.34 6.42 -29.94
C ILE A 591 0.65 6.48 -31.09
N ILE A 592 1.78 7.18 -30.91
CA ILE A 592 2.85 7.25 -31.91
C ILE A 592 3.43 5.86 -32.18
N ALA A 593 3.72 5.09 -31.13
CA ALA A 593 4.24 3.74 -31.27
C ALA A 593 3.27 2.85 -32.05
N GLN A 594 1.99 2.84 -31.68
CA GLN A 594 0.98 2.01 -32.36
C GLN A 594 0.80 2.42 -33.82
N ALA A 595 0.57 3.71 -34.09
CA ALA A 595 0.19 4.17 -35.42
C ALA A 595 1.37 4.24 -36.41
N LEU A 596 2.62 4.37 -35.93
CA LEU A 596 3.76 4.71 -36.78
C LEU A 596 4.94 3.73 -36.70
N HIS A 597 4.79 2.60 -35.99
CA HIS A 597 5.88 1.62 -35.79
C HIS A 597 6.55 1.13 -37.09
N ASP A 598 5.78 0.98 -38.16
CA ASP A 598 6.22 0.46 -39.46
C ASP A 598 6.33 1.54 -40.55
N LYS A 599 6.03 2.81 -40.24
CA LYS A 599 5.93 3.91 -41.22
C LYS A 599 7.17 4.79 -41.32
N MET A 600 8.12 4.64 -40.40
CA MET A 600 9.34 5.46 -40.38
C MET A 600 10.54 4.70 -39.79
N THR A 601 11.74 5.24 -40.03
CA THR A 601 12.95 4.64 -39.48
C THR A 601 12.96 4.69 -37.96
N THR A 602 13.57 3.68 -37.32
CA THR A 602 13.69 3.58 -35.84
C THR A 602 14.18 4.88 -35.21
N LYS A 603 15.18 5.54 -35.81
CA LYS A 603 15.72 6.82 -35.32
C LYS A 603 14.69 7.96 -35.40
N LYS A 604 13.92 8.06 -36.49
CA LYS A 604 12.85 9.05 -36.63
C LYS A 604 11.72 8.78 -35.62
N LEU A 605 11.29 7.52 -35.49
CA LEU A 605 10.25 7.10 -34.56
C LEU A 605 10.62 7.40 -33.11
N ASN A 606 11.82 7.01 -32.70
CA ASN A 606 12.33 7.24 -31.34
C ASN A 606 12.35 8.73 -31.00
N ARG A 607 12.81 9.56 -31.93
CA ARG A 607 12.90 11.01 -31.72
C ARG A 607 11.51 11.65 -31.66
N LEU A 608 10.56 11.19 -32.48
CA LEU A 608 9.17 11.61 -32.40
C LEU A 608 8.53 11.21 -31.06
N MET A 609 8.59 9.93 -30.68
CA MET A 609 8.08 9.44 -29.38
C MET A 609 8.66 10.24 -28.20
N TYR A 610 9.98 10.41 -28.16
CA TYR A 610 10.66 11.14 -27.08
C TYR A 610 10.23 12.61 -27.04
N LYS A 611 10.23 13.31 -28.18
CA LYS A 611 9.89 14.74 -28.21
C LYS A 611 8.43 14.97 -27.87
N THR A 612 7.52 14.17 -28.41
CA THR A 612 6.09 14.28 -28.07
C THR A 612 5.86 14.04 -26.58
N ALA A 613 6.50 13.02 -26.00
CA ALA A 613 6.39 12.77 -24.57
C ALA A 613 6.98 13.90 -23.72
N MET A 614 8.12 14.48 -24.10
CA MET A 614 8.69 15.61 -23.37
C MET A 614 7.81 16.86 -23.48
N ASN A 615 7.22 17.12 -24.65
CA ASN A 615 6.27 18.22 -24.84
C ASN A 615 5.03 18.05 -23.97
N ASP A 616 4.49 16.84 -23.89
CA ASP A 616 3.35 16.50 -23.04
C ASP A 616 3.67 16.70 -21.54
N ILE A 617 4.85 16.23 -21.11
CA ILE A 617 5.35 16.43 -19.75
C ILE A 617 5.51 17.92 -19.40
N ASP A 618 6.08 18.71 -20.31
CA ASP A 618 6.26 20.15 -20.10
C ASP A 618 4.89 20.86 -19.98
N ARG A 619 3.90 20.48 -20.77
CA ARG A 619 2.52 20.98 -20.65
C ARG A 619 1.82 20.57 -19.36
N ALA A 620 2.07 19.35 -18.89
CA ALA A 620 1.49 18.88 -17.64
C ALA A 620 2.07 19.62 -16.42
N LYS A 621 3.34 20.06 -16.49
CA LYS A 621 3.96 20.90 -15.45
C LYS A 621 3.44 22.33 -15.46
N ASP A 622 3.35 22.91 -16.65
CA ASP A 622 2.97 24.30 -16.86
C ASP A 622 1.71 24.36 -17.75
N PRO A 623 0.52 24.11 -17.18
CA PRO A 623 -0.72 23.99 -17.95
C PRO A 623 -1.11 25.33 -18.57
N ILE A 624 -0.89 25.45 -19.88
CA ILE A 624 -1.34 26.57 -20.71
C ILE A 624 -2.40 26.04 -21.66
N SER A 625 -3.56 26.70 -21.70
CA SER A 625 -4.62 26.30 -22.64
C SER A 625 -4.15 26.49 -24.08
N GLU A 626 -4.67 25.68 -25.01
CA GLU A 626 -4.36 25.80 -26.44
C GLU A 626 -4.63 27.22 -26.95
N GLN A 627 -5.67 27.89 -26.45
CA GLN A 627 -5.98 29.28 -26.80
C GLN A 627 -4.97 30.27 -26.23
N ASP A 628 -4.46 30.03 -25.01
CA ASP A 628 -3.49 30.90 -24.35
C ASP A 628 -2.09 30.79 -24.94
N LEU A 629 -1.76 29.64 -25.54
CA LEU A 629 -0.50 29.42 -26.24
C LEU A 629 -0.32 30.42 -27.40
N TRP A 630 -1.41 30.79 -28.07
CA TRP A 630 -1.40 31.65 -29.26
C TRP A 630 -1.72 33.12 -28.98
N LYS A 631 -1.91 33.52 -27.72
CA LYS A 631 -2.11 34.94 -27.36
C LYS A 631 -0.79 35.70 -27.46
N THR A 632 -0.87 37.00 -27.77
CA THR A 632 0.30 37.89 -27.75
C THR A 632 1.02 37.79 -26.41
N PRO A 633 2.30 37.38 -26.39
CA PRO A 633 3.06 37.25 -25.16
C PRO A 633 3.15 38.60 -24.43
N THR A 634 2.87 38.62 -23.14
CA THR A 634 3.10 39.78 -22.27
C THR A 634 4.59 39.94 -21.97
N GLN A 635 5.05 41.13 -21.57
CA GLN A 635 6.44 41.35 -21.10
C GLN A 635 6.67 40.78 -19.68
N SER A 636 6.15 39.59 -19.40
CA SER A 636 6.26 38.87 -18.14
C SER A 636 7.08 37.59 -18.31
N LEU A 637 7.54 37.00 -17.19
CA LEU A 637 8.17 35.68 -17.19
C LEU A 637 7.30 34.62 -17.90
N GLU A 638 5.99 34.72 -17.75
CA GLU A 638 5.01 33.86 -18.43
C GLU A 638 5.02 34.06 -19.96
N GLY A 639 5.15 35.30 -20.44
CA GLY A 639 5.30 35.57 -21.87
C GLY A 639 6.63 35.06 -22.45
N ALA A 640 7.72 35.13 -21.67
CA ALA A 640 9.01 34.56 -22.05
C ALA A 640 8.99 33.02 -22.10
N LEU A 641 8.32 32.37 -21.15
CA LEU A 641 8.10 30.92 -21.13
C LEU A 641 7.22 30.46 -22.32
N ARG A 642 6.17 31.21 -22.66
CA ARG A 642 5.32 30.97 -23.84
C ARG A 642 6.12 31.06 -25.14
N LEU A 643 6.93 32.11 -25.32
CA LEU A 643 7.83 32.24 -26.48
C LEU A 643 8.86 31.11 -26.55
N GLY A 644 9.41 30.71 -25.40
CA GLY A 644 10.32 29.56 -25.30
C GLY A 644 9.65 28.24 -25.66
N MET A 645 8.40 28.03 -25.25
CA MET A 645 7.58 26.87 -25.60
C MET A 645 7.26 26.82 -27.09
N ILE A 646 6.81 27.92 -27.69
CA ILE A 646 6.57 28.01 -29.13
C ILE A 646 7.88 27.72 -29.89
N GLY A 647 9.01 28.31 -29.49
CA GLY A 647 10.30 28.02 -30.11
C GLY A 647 10.73 26.55 -30.01
N LYS A 648 10.48 25.89 -28.87
CA LYS A 648 10.79 24.47 -28.63
C LYS A 648 9.86 23.50 -29.35
N TYR A 649 8.57 23.83 -29.47
CA TYR A 649 7.55 22.99 -30.12
C TYR A 649 7.59 23.09 -31.65
N VAL A 650 8.17 24.16 -32.19
CA VAL A 650 8.09 24.44 -33.63
C VAL A 650 9.27 23.85 -34.41
N PHE A 651 10.42 23.54 -33.80
CA PHE A 651 11.60 23.07 -34.55
C PHE A 651 12.33 21.88 -33.91
N GLY A 652 12.51 20.80 -34.66
CA GLY A 652 13.40 19.68 -34.30
C GLY A 652 12.75 18.28 -34.15
N ILE A 653 11.49 18.13 -34.54
CA ILE A 653 10.75 16.85 -34.50
C ILE A 653 10.64 16.29 -35.93
N PRO A 654 11.09 15.05 -36.20
CA PRO A 654 11.03 14.45 -37.55
C PRO A 654 9.58 14.18 -37.97
N GLY A 655 9.22 14.48 -39.22
CA GLY A 655 7.88 14.25 -39.74
C GLY A 655 7.67 12.82 -40.25
N ILE A 656 6.39 12.50 -40.46
CA ILE A 656 5.95 11.27 -41.13
C ILE A 656 6.19 11.44 -42.63
N PRO A 657 6.83 10.50 -43.36
CA PRO A 657 7.24 10.70 -44.75
C PRO A 657 6.12 11.19 -45.70
N GLU A 658 4.92 10.61 -45.59
CA GLU A 658 3.74 10.98 -46.37
C GLU A 658 3.30 12.41 -46.07
N VAL A 659 3.32 12.78 -44.78
CA VAL A 659 2.99 14.12 -44.29
C VAL A 659 4.09 15.13 -44.63
N GLU A 660 5.37 14.73 -44.62
CA GLU A 660 6.51 15.55 -45.04
C GLU A 660 6.41 15.89 -46.54
N ARG A 661 5.98 14.93 -47.37
CA ARG A 661 5.75 15.14 -48.80
C ARG A 661 4.59 16.11 -49.04
N LEU A 662 3.49 15.92 -48.32
CA LEU A 662 2.34 16.83 -48.37
C LEU A 662 2.73 18.24 -47.91
N ALA A 663 3.46 18.35 -46.79
CA ALA A 663 3.95 19.62 -46.26
C ALA A 663 4.84 20.34 -47.29
N SER A 664 5.75 19.62 -47.95
CA SER A 664 6.61 20.18 -48.99
C SER A 664 5.81 20.73 -50.17
N LEU A 665 4.74 20.04 -50.59
CA LEU A 665 3.85 20.50 -51.66
C LEU A 665 3.07 21.76 -51.24
N GLN A 666 2.50 21.75 -50.04
CA GLN A 666 1.75 22.90 -49.50
C GLN A 666 2.66 24.12 -49.32
N GLU A 667 3.88 23.94 -48.82
CA GLU A 667 4.85 25.02 -48.69
C GLU A 667 5.17 25.66 -50.05
N GLN A 668 5.32 24.84 -51.11
CA GLN A 668 5.54 25.36 -52.48
C GLN A 668 4.34 26.15 -53.00
N ILE A 669 3.10 25.71 -52.70
CA ILE A 669 1.88 26.44 -53.06
C ILE A 669 1.85 27.79 -52.35
N ILE A 670 2.10 27.82 -51.05
CA ILE A 670 2.12 29.05 -50.25
C ILE A 670 3.20 30.02 -50.75
N ARG A 671 4.41 29.50 -51.07
CA ARG A 671 5.52 30.32 -51.63
C ARG A 671 5.19 30.93 -52.99
N ARG A 672 4.38 30.25 -53.82
CA ARG A 672 3.97 30.73 -55.15
C ARG A 672 2.86 31.79 -55.10
N GLN A 673 2.07 31.82 -54.04
CA GLN A 673 0.89 32.69 -53.93
C GLN A 673 1.18 34.12 -53.43
N ASP A 674 2.45 34.48 -53.20
CA ASP A 674 2.93 35.73 -52.61
C ASP A 674 2.27 36.06 -51.25
N LEU A 675 3.08 36.10 -50.19
CA LEU A 675 2.64 36.22 -48.79
C LEU A 675 1.83 37.49 -48.47
N ASN A 676 1.76 38.43 -49.41
CA ASN A 676 0.97 39.66 -49.30
C ASN A 676 -0.54 39.45 -49.52
N GLY A 677 -0.97 38.33 -50.10
CA GLY A 677 -2.39 38.04 -50.41
C GLY A 677 -3.12 37.19 -49.37
N ILE A 678 -2.40 36.47 -48.50
CA ILE A 678 -2.98 35.69 -47.41
C ILE A 678 -3.17 36.64 -46.24
N GLN A 679 -4.39 36.86 -45.73
CA GLN A 679 -4.61 37.64 -44.50
C GLN A 679 -3.67 37.10 -43.41
N GLY A 680 -2.59 37.84 -43.14
CA GLY A 680 -1.45 37.35 -42.38
C GLY A 680 -1.89 36.87 -41.01
N LEU A 681 -1.41 35.69 -40.61
CA LEU A 681 -1.57 35.20 -39.24
C LEU A 681 -1.31 36.36 -38.26
N PRO A 682 -2.23 36.67 -37.31
CA PRO A 682 -2.18 37.87 -36.46
C PRO A 682 -1.11 37.77 -35.35
N TYR A 683 -0.02 37.03 -35.61
CA TYR A 683 1.06 36.75 -34.69
C TYR A 683 2.29 37.58 -35.07
N HIS A 684 2.27 38.87 -34.76
CA HIS A 684 3.37 39.81 -35.06
C HIS A 684 4.69 39.45 -34.35
N PHE A 685 4.62 38.63 -33.30
CA PHE A 685 5.78 38.15 -32.54
C PHE A 685 6.45 36.90 -33.16
N ILE A 686 5.89 36.34 -34.24
CA ILE A 686 6.43 35.18 -34.96
C ILE A 686 7.13 35.67 -36.25
N PRO A 687 8.41 35.32 -36.48
CA PRO A 687 9.13 35.64 -37.72
C PRO A 687 8.48 35.04 -38.99
N ASN A 688 8.74 35.64 -40.16
CA ASN A 688 8.04 35.29 -41.41
C ASN A 688 8.30 33.85 -41.89
N ASP A 689 9.51 33.33 -41.69
CA ASP A 689 9.87 31.93 -41.93
C ASP A 689 9.07 30.97 -41.04
N GLN A 690 8.81 31.35 -39.79
CA GLN A 690 8.00 30.56 -38.86
C GLN A 690 6.49 30.65 -39.16
N LYS A 691 6.02 31.80 -39.68
CA LYS A 691 4.64 31.94 -40.18
C LYS A 691 4.37 31.04 -41.38
N MET A 692 5.34 30.91 -42.28
CA MET A 692 5.27 29.98 -43.40
C MET A 692 5.11 28.53 -42.93
N GLU A 693 5.96 28.07 -42.01
CA GLU A 693 5.84 26.74 -41.40
C GLU A 693 4.48 26.52 -40.74
N LEU A 694 3.96 27.52 -40.02
CA LEU A 694 2.66 27.43 -39.35
C LEU A 694 1.48 27.33 -40.34
N LEU A 695 1.53 28.10 -41.43
CA LEU A 695 0.56 28.00 -42.52
C LEU A 695 0.62 26.63 -43.19
N THR A 696 1.82 26.12 -43.47
CA THR A 696 2.00 24.77 -44.02
C THR A 696 1.34 23.72 -43.12
N ARG A 697 1.53 23.79 -41.80
CA ARG A 697 0.89 22.86 -40.85
C ARG A 697 -0.62 22.95 -40.83
N LEU A 698 -1.19 24.17 -40.91
CA LEU A 698 -2.65 24.35 -40.98
C LEU A 698 -3.24 23.72 -42.23
N MET A 699 -2.57 23.88 -43.38
CA MET A 699 -2.98 23.27 -44.64
C MET A 699 -2.83 21.74 -44.61
N VAL A 700 -1.72 21.25 -44.06
CA VAL A 700 -1.46 19.81 -43.89
C VAL A 700 -2.50 19.17 -42.95
N LYS A 701 -2.89 19.84 -41.86
CA LYS A 701 -3.90 19.34 -40.92
C LYS A 701 -5.23 19.04 -41.60
N LEU A 702 -5.68 19.91 -42.51
CA LEU A 702 -6.92 19.71 -43.26
C LEU A 702 -6.89 18.45 -44.15
N MET A 703 -5.71 18.10 -44.64
CA MET A 703 -5.49 16.98 -45.56
C MET A 703 -4.88 15.77 -44.84
N PHE A 704 -4.76 15.81 -43.50
CA PHE A 704 -4.04 14.82 -42.71
C PHE A 704 -4.67 13.43 -42.81
N HIS A 705 -6.00 13.39 -42.66
CA HIS A 705 -6.77 12.15 -42.80
C HIS A 705 -6.64 11.54 -44.19
N GLU A 706 -6.70 12.35 -45.26
CA GLU A 706 -6.53 11.88 -46.63
C GLU A 706 -5.10 11.36 -46.89
N ALA A 707 -4.09 12.05 -46.36
CA ALA A 707 -2.69 11.68 -46.54
C ALA A 707 -2.30 10.36 -45.87
N LEU A 708 -3.04 9.94 -44.83
CA LEU A 708 -2.76 8.73 -44.07
C LEU A 708 -3.90 7.69 -44.11
N ALA A 709 -4.96 7.91 -44.89
CA ALA A 709 -6.12 7.03 -44.98
C ALA A 709 -5.75 5.59 -45.37
N ASP A 710 -4.76 5.43 -46.26
CA ASP A 710 -4.31 4.13 -46.76
C ASP A 710 -3.15 3.54 -45.95
N SER A 711 -2.59 4.29 -44.99
CA SER A 711 -1.39 3.90 -44.25
C SER A 711 -1.63 3.67 -42.77
N VAL A 712 -2.57 4.37 -42.14
CA VAL A 712 -2.89 4.24 -40.71
C VAL A 712 -4.34 3.79 -40.54
N GLU A 713 -4.61 2.97 -39.52
CA GLU A 713 -5.95 2.47 -39.23
C GLU A 713 -6.93 3.62 -38.98
N ALA A 714 -8.11 3.54 -39.60
CA ALA A 714 -9.09 4.64 -39.64
C ALA A 714 -9.56 5.09 -38.25
N ASP A 715 -9.52 4.21 -37.26
CA ASP A 715 -9.91 4.45 -35.88
C ASP A 715 -8.77 5.06 -35.04
N LEU A 716 -7.50 4.93 -35.46
CA LEU A 716 -6.33 5.58 -34.83
C LEU A 716 -6.06 6.98 -35.38
N LEU A 717 -6.50 7.27 -36.62
CA LEU A 717 -6.28 8.56 -37.29
C LEU A 717 -6.72 9.79 -36.46
N PRO A 718 -7.93 9.84 -35.86
CA PRO A 718 -8.35 11.01 -35.08
C PRO A 718 -7.47 11.24 -33.85
N THR A 719 -7.08 10.17 -33.17
CA THR A 719 -6.24 10.24 -31.96
C THR A 719 -4.80 10.62 -32.31
N LEU A 720 -4.28 10.12 -33.43
CA LEU A 720 -2.99 10.51 -33.96
C LEU A 720 -2.98 11.98 -34.40
N GLU A 721 -4.04 12.46 -35.07
CA GLU A 721 -4.19 13.88 -35.40
C GLU A 721 -4.11 14.73 -34.13
N ASP A 722 -4.82 14.32 -33.07
CA ASP A 722 -4.82 15.04 -31.79
C ASP A 722 -3.42 15.11 -31.17
N VAL A 723 -2.73 13.98 -31.07
CA VAL A 723 -1.37 13.89 -30.52
C VAL A 723 -0.38 14.71 -31.35
N LEU A 724 -0.48 14.67 -32.68
CA LEU A 724 0.40 15.42 -33.55
C LEU A 724 0.08 16.91 -33.50
N PHE A 725 -1.13 17.34 -33.79
CA PHE A 725 -1.44 18.77 -33.95
C PHE A 725 -1.82 19.50 -32.68
N LYS A 726 -2.03 18.79 -31.56
CA LYS A 726 -2.05 19.42 -30.25
C LYS A 726 -0.67 19.39 -29.63
N ILE A 727 0.04 18.27 -29.57
CA ILE A 727 1.22 18.12 -28.70
C ILE A 727 2.55 18.29 -29.47
N SER A 728 2.71 17.59 -30.58
CA SER A 728 3.99 17.53 -31.31
C SER A 728 4.23 18.75 -32.19
N TYR A 729 3.21 19.13 -32.94
CA TYR A 729 3.15 20.18 -33.96
C TYR A 729 1.93 21.06 -33.72
N PRO A 730 1.86 21.78 -32.57
CA PRO A 730 0.70 22.59 -32.22
C PRO A 730 0.31 23.55 -33.35
N THR A 731 -0.96 23.57 -33.70
CA THR A 731 -1.55 24.54 -34.65
C THR A 731 -2.47 25.53 -33.94
N PRO A 732 -2.58 26.79 -34.41
CA PRO A 732 -3.55 27.73 -33.87
C PRO A 732 -5.00 27.28 -34.16
N PRO A 733 -5.96 27.61 -33.29
CA PRO A 733 -7.38 27.31 -33.48
C PRO A 733 -8.00 28.29 -34.49
N MET A 734 -7.44 28.33 -35.69
CA MET A 734 -7.88 29.19 -36.79
C MET A 734 -8.27 28.32 -37.99
N LYS A 735 -9.32 28.72 -38.70
CA LYS A 735 -9.56 28.19 -40.05
C LYS A 735 -8.50 28.78 -40.97
N PRO A 736 -7.88 27.99 -41.85
CA PRO A 736 -6.93 28.55 -42.81
C PRO A 736 -7.65 29.60 -43.64
N PRO A 737 -7.02 30.76 -43.90
CA PRO A 737 -7.53 31.72 -44.85
C PRO A 737 -7.45 31.08 -46.24
N ILE A 738 -8.59 30.56 -46.71
CA ILE A 738 -8.77 30.17 -48.11
C ILE A 738 -9.33 31.36 -48.86
#